data_AF-A0A1M5NUA0-F1
#
_entry.id   AF-A0A1M5NUA0-F1
#
_cell.length_a   1.000
_cell.length_b   1.000
_cell.length_c   1.000
_cell.angle_alpha   90.00
_cell.angle_beta   90.00
_cell.angle_gamma   90.00
#
_symmetry.space_group_name_H-M   'P 1'
#
loop_
_entity.id
_entity.type
_entity.pdbx_description
1 polymer ?
#
loop_
_entity_poly.entity_id
_entity_poly.type
_entity_poly.pdbx_seq_one_letter_code
_entity_poly.pdbx_strand_id
1 'polypeptide(L)'
;MKRQYKAALGIGGIVLATAIVGLVSFLYFGSQVGVYVIGVGAPLVVVAAIGLYVRGVLARDTTSQGDFVQEAARAAAESFRDELTTYNRLDAEYDRWDPGELETRARQIADDFADAGVTVDVAAATISVDSPGRVQEFDKLQADVSAFADDRDQSFAEFGRSQIERARQGARSVSESVLDGEGAPLSTTPDEIPDCASPAETERVLSTAREEAAGVFEDAVDRIKATVDEYDGDAARIDSHLEAARTAIDDGDWDAASAAIGDAQGDAESEVDAAFTADRESIDKLLSTIDSVDVDRYAEDDDRRTVEEARERLSAIDSALASDELDAVGEDVRRAATNIVATLETALETDVNVIREADVPVGFYTAPPAVATDYEARLREADDLDAFREEWLAAAADLTEAVDDAETKASVADSYEMVEERIADGVRTEGRVTGEDLPVRDAEPFLELYAQGIEGVEFDPAVPAVVADGGGESYDVTVTAQLATSTGEEHDLTVELEGEGVSERETASTFVAAEATFDEIPYGEYTATASTPTEGFADAEATLQVAADESVELVLEEVGLRERVCGDDADDVRSQLSTVAPKLEAGFAADEYLTPESDIPVADEYVPCLLVLWAEEEGHEATLDDGRVLVYDHDQFRSRLDTITTHNLSDGETMTYDDMRRKFLSVPASDDLIRTTLGELDAGVDVGDTGVSA
;
A
#
# COMPACT_ATOMS: atom_id res chain seq x y z
N MET A 1 43.76 69.88 53.25
CA MET A 1 43.24 68.56 53.68
C MET A 1 43.09 68.43 55.21
N LYS A 2 42.33 69.31 55.89
CA LYS A 2 41.99 69.14 57.34
C LYS A 2 40.53 69.48 57.70
N ARG A 3 39.70 69.87 56.71
CA ARG A 3 38.25 70.12 56.89
C ARG A 3 37.35 68.96 56.42
N GLN A 4 37.72 68.24 55.34
CA GLN A 4 36.96 67.06 54.89
C GLN A 4 37.09 65.84 55.82
N TYR A 5 38.21 65.69 56.54
CA TYR A 5 38.35 64.63 57.54
C TYR A 5 37.52 64.83 58.83
N LYS A 6 37.02 66.05 59.09
CA LYS A 6 36.20 66.34 60.29
C LYS A 6 34.71 66.08 60.08
N ALA A 7 34.25 66.08 58.82
CA ALA A 7 32.86 65.75 58.46
C ALA A 7 32.67 64.22 58.29
N ALA A 8 33.64 63.54 57.68
CA ALA A 8 33.58 62.08 57.49
C ALA A 8 33.68 61.30 58.81
N LEU A 9 34.46 61.78 59.79
CA LEU A 9 34.58 61.15 61.11
C LEU A 9 33.35 61.38 62.01
N GLY A 10 32.56 62.43 61.72
CA GLY A 10 31.30 62.71 62.43
C GLY A 10 30.16 61.79 62.00
N ILE A 11 30.04 61.51 60.70
CA ILE A 11 29.01 60.62 60.16
C ILE A 11 29.37 59.15 60.46
N GLY A 12 30.64 58.76 60.30
CA GLY A 12 31.11 57.42 60.67
C GLY A 12 31.00 57.11 62.16
N GLY A 13 31.17 58.11 63.04
CA GLY A 13 31.02 57.95 64.49
C GLY A 13 29.56 57.75 64.94
N ILE A 14 28.60 58.37 64.26
CA ILE A 14 27.17 58.23 64.57
C ILE A 14 26.65 56.85 64.16
N VAL A 15 27.08 56.34 63.01
CA VAL A 15 26.73 54.99 62.52
C VAL A 15 27.34 53.89 63.40
N LEU A 16 28.59 54.04 63.84
CA LEU A 16 29.23 53.07 64.74
C LEU A 16 28.60 53.07 66.14
N ALA A 17 28.21 54.25 66.66
CA ALA A 17 27.54 54.36 67.95
C ALA A 17 26.11 53.77 67.93
N THR A 18 25.36 53.96 66.84
CA THR A 18 24.04 53.32 66.67
C THR A 18 24.16 51.81 66.49
N ALA A 19 25.18 51.32 65.80
CA ALA A 19 25.45 49.89 65.69
C ALA A 19 25.83 49.25 67.04
N ILE A 20 26.65 49.92 67.88
CA ILE A 20 27.03 49.42 69.21
C ILE A 20 25.84 49.44 70.18
N VAL A 21 25.00 50.49 70.15
CA VAL A 21 23.78 50.57 70.98
C VAL A 21 22.73 49.54 70.55
N GLY A 22 22.62 49.26 69.24
CA GLY A 22 21.79 48.18 68.70
C GLY A 22 22.28 46.79 69.14
N LEU A 23 23.60 46.55 69.08
CA LEU A 23 24.21 45.27 69.47
C LEU A 23 24.09 45.00 70.98
N VAL A 24 24.28 46.03 71.83
CA VAL A 24 24.13 45.91 73.29
C VAL A 24 22.66 45.72 73.70
N SER A 25 21.72 46.35 73.01
CA SER A 25 20.28 46.18 73.27
C SER A 25 19.76 44.80 72.82
N PHE A 26 20.31 44.27 71.72
CA PHE A 26 19.98 42.94 71.21
C PHE A 26 20.47 41.81 72.14
N LEU A 27 21.63 41.97 72.75
CA LEU A 27 22.19 41.00 73.69
C LEU A 27 21.50 40.98 75.07
N TYR A 28 20.80 42.05 75.46
CA TYR A 28 20.22 42.18 76.82
C TYR A 28 18.71 41.87 76.91
N PHE A 29 17.93 41.99 75.82
CA PHE A 29 16.45 41.93 75.89
C PHE A 29 15.72 40.90 75.03
N GLY A 30 16.40 40.10 74.19
CA GLY A 30 15.76 38.98 73.47
C GLY A 30 14.83 39.37 72.31
N SER A 31 14.61 38.44 71.39
CA SER A 31 14.32 38.66 69.95
C SER A 31 12.95 39.24 69.55
N GLN A 32 12.12 39.71 70.49
CA GLN A 32 10.82 40.33 70.15
C GLN A 32 10.79 41.87 70.21
N VAL A 33 11.83 42.52 70.74
CA VAL A 33 11.90 44.01 70.80
C VAL A 33 12.83 44.60 69.72
N GLY A 34 13.63 43.77 69.03
CA GLY A 34 14.61 44.24 68.04
C GLY A 34 14.01 44.88 66.79
N VAL A 35 12.83 44.43 66.33
CA VAL A 35 12.23 44.91 65.07
C VAL A 35 11.61 46.30 65.22
N TYR A 36 11.02 46.63 66.38
CA TYR A 36 10.45 47.96 66.61
C TYR A 36 11.52 49.06 66.78
N VAL A 37 12.68 48.71 67.34
CA VAL A 37 13.79 49.67 67.52
C VAL A 37 14.48 49.98 66.18
N ILE A 38 14.53 49.04 65.23
CA ILE A 38 15.14 49.26 63.90
C ILE A 38 14.14 49.87 62.91
N GLY A 39 12.88 49.42 62.89
CA GLY A 39 11.87 49.89 61.94
C GLY A 39 11.28 51.27 62.27
N VAL A 40 11.18 51.63 63.56
CA VAL A 40 10.58 52.92 63.99
C VAL A 40 11.59 53.80 64.73
N GLY A 41 12.47 53.21 65.53
CA GLY A 41 13.45 53.94 66.34
C GLY A 41 14.60 54.56 65.54
N ALA A 42 15.18 53.83 64.58
CA ALA A 42 16.30 54.32 63.79
C ALA A 42 15.93 55.50 62.86
N PRO A 43 14.78 55.49 62.14
CA PRO A 43 14.34 56.65 61.37
C PRO A 43 14.05 57.87 62.27
N LEU A 44 13.42 57.69 63.43
CA LEU A 44 13.15 58.80 64.35
C LEU A 44 14.43 59.38 64.98
N VAL A 45 15.44 58.56 65.26
CA VAL A 45 16.75 59.04 65.75
C VAL A 45 17.55 59.69 64.63
N VAL A 46 17.45 59.22 63.39
CA VAL A 46 18.04 59.87 62.21
C VAL A 46 17.33 61.18 61.89
N VAL A 47 16.00 61.24 61.96
CA VAL A 47 15.20 62.46 61.80
C VAL A 47 15.44 63.44 62.96
N ALA A 48 15.61 62.96 64.20
CA ALA A 48 15.99 63.81 65.33
C ALA A 48 17.46 64.26 65.29
N ALA A 49 18.37 63.42 64.78
CA ALA A 49 19.78 63.77 64.59
C ALA A 49 19.98 64.70 63.39
N ILE A 50 19.23 64.53 62.30
CA ILE A 50 19.13 65.47 61.18
C ILE A 50 18.46 66.75 61.65
N GLY A 51 17.39 66.68 62.46
CA GLY A 51 16.74 67.85 63.06
C GLY A 51 17.68 68.65 64.00
N LEU A 52 18.51 67.97 64.79
CA LEU A 52 19.53 68.61 65.65
C LEU A 52 20.77 69.06 64.86
N TYR A 53 21.12 68.38 63.76
CA TYR A 53 22.21 68.77 62.86
C TYR A 53 21.81 69.97 62.00
N VAL A 54 20.59 70.01 61.47
CA VAL A 54 20.00 71.15 60.74
C VAL A 54 19.84 72.35 61.68
N ARG A 55 19.43 72.14 62.93
CA ARG A 55 19.37 73.21 63.95
C ARG A 55 20.75 73.71 64.41
N GLY A 56 21.82 72.92 64.20
CA GLY A 56 23.20 73.30 64.50
C GLY A 56 23.97 73.89 63.30
N VAL A 57 23.61 73.52 62.08
CA VAL A 57 24.23 74.01 60.83
C VAL A 57 23.57 75.32 60.35
N LEU A 58 22.30 75.57 60.68
CA LEU A 58 21.65 76.87 60.44
C LEU A 58 22.09 78.00 61.39
N ALA A 59 23.08 77.77 62.26
CA ALA A 59 23.70 78.84 63.05
C ALA A 59 24.95 79.47 62.38
N ARG A 60 25.29 79.07 61.15
CA ARG A 60 26.37 79.69 60.36
C ARG A 60 26.07 79.65 58.85
N ASP A 61 25.11 80.44 58.41
CA ASP A 61 25.30 81.49 57.41
C ASP A 61 23.97 82.22 57.22
N THR A 62 24.04 83.52 57.02
CA THR A 62 22.90 84.44 57.01
C THR A 62 22.13 84.36 55.68
N THR A 63 21.01 83.63 55.66
CA THR A 63 19.95 83.81 54.66
C THR A 63 18.69 84.28 55.38
N SER A 64 18.11 85.39 54.92
CA SER A 64 16.97 86.00 55.60
C SER A 64 15.72 85.14 55.35
N GLN A 65 14.82 85.08 56.33
CA GLN A 65 13.57 84.32 56.24
C GLN A 65 12.69 84.76 55.05
N GLY A 66 12.90 85.99 54.51
CA GLY A 66 12.23 86.53 53.34
C GLY A 66 12.71 85.98 51.99
N ASP A 67 14.01 85.70 51.85
CA ASP A 67 14.58 85.13 50.62
C ASP A 67 14.08 83.68 50.41
N PHE A 68 13.95 82.93 51.50
CA PHE A 68 13.40 81.56 51.47
C PHE A 68 11.91 81.53 51.08
N VAL A 69 11.10 82.51 51.53
CA VAL A 69 9.68 82.61 51.14
C VAL A 69 9.56 82.92 49.66
N GLN A 70 10.39 83.84 49.16
CA GLN A 70 10.35 84.26 47.76
C GLN A 70 10.80 83.14 46.82
N GLU A 71 11.79 82.35 47.24
CA GLU A 71 12.26 81.18 46.50
C GLU A 71 11.24 80.03 46.51
N ALA A 72 10.57 79.77 47.64
CA ALA A 72 9.51 78.77 47.74
C ALA A 72 8.25 79.16 46.92
N ALA A 73 7.81 80.42 46.99
CA ALA A 73 6.69 80.93 46.22
C ALA A 73 6.95 80.87 44.71
N ARG A 74 8.16 81.24 44.30
CA ARG A 74 8.59 81.17 42.91
C ARG A 74 8.68 79.73 42.41
N ALA A 75 9.22 78.81 43.22
CA ALA A 75 9.31 77.40 42.86
C ALA A 75 7.91 76.76 42.71
N ALA A 76 6.97 77.04 43.62
CA ALA A 76 5.60 76.53 43.53
C ALA A 76 4.84 77.10 42.30
N ALA A 77 5.00 78.40 42.02
CA ALA A 77 4.38 79.03 40.86
C ALA A 77 4.99 78.53 39.54
N GLU A 78 6.32 78.43 39.45
CA GLU A 78 7.02 77.86 38.29
C GLU A 78 6.60 76.41 38.05
N SER A 79 6.47 75.59 39.11
CA SER A 79 5.93 74.23 38.99
C SER A 79 4.51 74.24 38.44
N PHE A 80 3.61 75.08 38.98
CA PHE A 80 2.23 75.15 38.48
C PHE A 80 2.16 75.54 37.00
N ARG A 81 3.00 76.49 36.58
CA ARG A 81 3.11 76.88 35.17
C ARG A 81 3.57 75.73 34.29
N ASP A 82 4.55 74.96 34.74
CA ASP A 82 5.06 73.82 33.97
C ASP A 82 3.96 72.73 33.84
N GLU A 83 3.16 72.52 34.89
CA GLU A 83 2.00 71.62 34.85
C GLU A 83 0.87 72.15 33.94
N LEU A 84 0.58 73.46 33.97
CA LEU A 84 -0.38 74.12 33.08
C LEU A 84 0.06 74.08 31.62
N THR A 85 1.36 74.25 31.36
CA THR A 85 1.92 74.14 30.02
C THR A 85 1.70 72.74 29.46
N THR A 86 1.89 71.71 30.29
CA THR A 86 1.62 70.32 29.91
C THR A 86 0.14 70.08 29.68
N TYR A 87 -0.73 70.58 30.57
CA TYR A 87 -2.19 70.50 30.42
C TYR A 87 -2.66 71.15 29.11
N ASN A 88 -2.29 72.41 28.84
CA ASN A 88 -2.71 73.14 27.64
C ASN A 88 -2.17 72.50 26.35
N ARG A 89 -1.01 71.84 26.39
CA ARG A 89 -0.48 71.07 25.24
C ARG A 89 -1.36 69.85 24.98
N LEU A 90 -1.67 69.06 26.01
CA LEU A 90 -2.49 67.86 25.88
C LEU A 90 -3.91 68.21 25.40
N ASP A 91 -4.50 69.28 25.94
CA ASP A 91 -5.83 69.78 25.54
C ASP A 91 -5.85 70.22 24.07
N ALA A 92 -4.76 70.83 23.57
CA ALA A 92 -4.66 71.28 22.19
C ALA A 92 -4.27 70.17 21.19
N GLU A 93 -3.55 69.14 21.63
CA GLU A 93 -3.13 68.01 20.77
C GLU A 93 -4.17 66.88 20.72
N TYR A 94 -5.03 66.77 21.74
CA TYR A 94 -6.02 65.70 21.87
C TYR A 94 -7.43 66.26 22.06
N ASP A 95 -8.04 66.73 20.97
CA ASP A 95 -9.40 67.32 20.95
C ASP A 95 -10.51 66.43 21.54
N ARG A 96 -10.28 65.11 21.61
CA ARG A 96 -11.21 64.10 22.15
C ARG A 96 -11.00 63.80 23.63
N TRP A 97 -9.94 64.32 24.24
CA TRP A 97 -9.73 64.22 25.68
C TRP A 97 -10.66 65.22 26.38
N ASP A 98 -11.54 64.73 27.24
CA ASP A 98 -12.35 65.58 28.12
C ASP A 98 -11.63 65.70 29.46
N PRO A 99 -11.01 66.86 29.77
CA PRO A 99 -10.30 67.06 31.03
C PRO A 99 -11.23 67.21 32.24
N GLY A 100 -12.55 67.21 32.04
CA GLY A 100 -13.55 67.27 33.11
C GLY A 100 -13.41 68.51 34.00
N GLU A 101 -13.21 68.30 35.30
CA GLU A 101 -13.11 69.38 36.28
C GLU A 101 -11.71 70.03 36.37
N LEU A 102 -10.71 69.54 35.62
CA LEU A 102 -9.32 70.02 35.69
C LEU A 102 -9.21 71.52 35.36
N GLU A 103 -9.93 72.01 34.36
CA GLU A 103 -9.91 73.42 33.99
C GLU A 103 -10.44 74.31 35.14
N THR A 104 -11.48 73.83 35.83
CA THR A 104 -12.06 74.52 37.00
C THR A 104 -11.09 74.50 38.17
N ARG A 105 -10.41 73.36 38.40
CA ARG A 105 -9.40 73.20 39.44
C ARG A 105 -8.16 74.06 39.18
N ALA A 106 -7.71 74.16 37.94
CA ALA A 106 -6.63 75.04 37.51
C ALA A 106 -6.94 76.52 37.80
N ARG A 107 -8.17 76.98 37.51
CA ARG A 107 -8.63 78.33 37.85
C ARG A 107 -8.65 78.56 39.36
N GLN A 108 -9.13 77.57 40.14
CA GLN A 108 -9.14 77.66 41.59
C GLN A 108 -7.73 77.77 42.19
N ILE A 109 -6.77 76.99 41.69
CA ILE A 109 -5.36 77.07 42.12
C ILE A 109 -4.76 78.43 41.73
N ALA A 110 -5.06 78.95 40.54
CA ALA A 110 -4.63 80.28 40.11
C ALA A 110 -5.19 81.40 41.00
N ASP A 111 -6.46 81.32 41.41
CA ASP A 111 -7.09 82.23 42.38
C ASP A 111 -6.40 82.14 43.75
N ASP A 112 -6.08 80.94 44.23
CA ASP A 112 -5.35 80.72 45.49
C ASP A 112 -3.90 81.29 45.42
N PHE A 113 -3.24 81.21 44.26
CA PHE A 113 -1.95 81.88 44.02
C PHE A 113 -2.09 83.41 44.00
N ALA A 114 -3.18 83.95 43.43
CA ALA A 114 -3.44 85.38 43.37
C ALA A 114 -3.65 85.97 44.77
N ASP A 115 -4.38 85.25 45.63
CA ASP A 115 -4.56 85.58 47.06
C ASP A 115 -3.22 85.58 47.83
N ALA A 116 -2.24 84.79 47.39
CA ALA A 116 -0.88 84.74 47.92
C ALA A 116 0.10 85.76 47.28
N GLY A 117 -0.38 86.58 46.33
CA GLY A 117 0.38 87.67 45.70
C GLY A 117 1.10 87.31 44.39
N VAL A 118 0.70 86.20 43.74
CA VAL A 118 1.20 85.72 42.45
C VAL A 118 0.04 85.57 41.47
N THR A 119 0.01 86.37 40.41
CA THR A 119 -1.03 86.25 39.38
C THR A 119 -0.63 85.21 38.35
N VAL A 120 -1.51 84.23 38.08
CA VAL A 120 -1.31 83.19 37.06
C VAL A 120 -2.38 83.29 35.99
N ASP A 121 -1.98 83.35 34.72
CA ASP A 121 -2.87 83.18 33.57
C ASP A 121 -2.92 81.70 33.20
N VAL A 122 -4.06 81.06 33.44
CA VAL A 122 -4.28 79.61 33.22
C VAL A 122 -4.18 79.27 31.73
N ALA A 123 -4.77 80.08 30.85
CA ALA A 123 -4.84 79.80 29.42
C ALA A 123 -3.48 80.04 28.73
N ALA A 124 -2.76 81.10 29.14
CA ALA A 124 -1.45 81.41 28.58
C ALA A 124 -0.30 80.71 29.32
N ALA A 125 -0.57 80.04 30.45
CA ALA A 125 0.44 79.51 31.37
C ALA A 125 1.55 80.55 31.68
N THR A 126 1.17 81.76 32.11
CA THR A 126 2.13 82.82 32.46
C THR A 126 1.99 83.27 33.91
N ILE A 127 3.10 83.64 34.54
CA ILE A 127 3.16 84.06 35.95
C ILE A 127 3.64 85.50 36.04
N SER A 128 2.97 86.30 36.88
CA SER A 128 3.41 87.64 37.30
C SER A 128 3.47 87.72 38.83
N VAL A 129 4.56 88.26 39.39
CA VAL A 129 4.77 88.35 40.86
C VAL A 129 4.72 89.81 41.28
N ASP A 130 3.71 90.18 42.08
CA ASP A 130 3.48 91.57 42.49
C ASP A 130 3.96 91.86 43.92
N SER A 131 3.76 90.96 44.90
CA SER A 131 4.37 91.01 46.27
C SER A 131 4.07 89.72 47.09
N PRO A 132 5.08 88.99 47.63
CA PRO A 132 4.85 87.65 48.22
C PRO A 132 4.23 87.64 49.63
N GLY A 133 3.28 86.71 49.85
CA GLY A 133 2.59 86.40 51.13
C GLY A 133 3.37 85.52 52.14
N ARG A 134 2.69 84.74 53.01
CA ARG A 134 3.35 83.98 54.12
C ARG A 134 3.75 82.55 53.71
N VAL A 135 4.86 82.03 54.26
CA VAL A 135 5.44 80.69 53.95
C VAL A 135 4.46 79.52 54.03
N GLN A 136 3.55 79.51 55.01
CA GLN A 136 2.62 78.38 55.23
C GLN A 136 1.54 78.26 54.15
N GLU A 137 1.30 79.31 53.36
CA GLU A 137 0.35 79.30 52.24
C GLU A 137 0.96 78.58 51.02
N PHE A 138 2.29 78.58 50.88
CA PHE A 138 2.98 77.99 49.72
C PHE A 138 3.20 76.48 49.80
N ASP A 139 3.38 75.90 51.00
CA ASP A 139 3.43 74.44 51.17
C ASP A 139 2.09 73.78 50.79
N LYS A 140 0.97 74.47 51.09
CA LYS A 140 -0.37 74.04 50.70
C LYS A 140 -0.57 74.16 49.19
N LEU A 141 -0.21 75.31 48.60
CA LEU A 141 -0.25 75.51 47.15
C LEU A 141 0.60 74.49 46.39
N GLN A 142 1.78 74.13 46.88
CA GLN A 142 2.59 73.09 46.26
C GLN A 142 1.90 71.73 46.31
N ALA A 143 1.23 71.38 47.41
CA ALA A 143 0.43 70.16 47.49
C ALA A 143 -0.77 70.19 46.54
N ASP A 144 -1.43 71.35 46.40
CA ASP A 144 -2.56 71.53 45.48
C ASP A 144 -2.12 71.43 44.00
N VAL A 145 -0.92 71.94 43.66
CA VAL A 145 -0.28 71.78 42.34
C VAL A 145 0.10 70.34 42.04
N SER A 146 0.71 69.63 43.00
CA SER A 146 1.01 68.20 42.84
C SER A 146 -0.26 67.38 42.65
N ALA A 147 -1.32 67.67 43.42
CA ALA A 147 -2.60 66.98 43.25
C ALA A 147 -3.28 67.31 41.91
N PHE A 148 -3.10 68.52 41.37
CA PHE A 148 -3.54 68.85 40.01
C PHE A 148 -2.76 68.07 38.94
N ALA A 149 -1.44 67.92 39.10
CA ALA A 149 -0.62 67.11 38.22
C ALA A 149 -1.04 65.63 38.26
N ASP A 150 -1.26 65.08 39.46
CA ASP A 150 -1.73 63.70 39.65
C ASP A 150 -3.11 63.49 39.00
N ASP A 151 -4.06 64.41 39.18
CA ASP A 151 -5.39 64.33 38.56
C ASP A 151 -5.31 64.44 37.03
N ARG A 152 -4.43 65.31 36.49
CA ARG A 152 -4.20 65.45 35.05
C ARG A 152 -3.66 64.15 34.48
N ASP A 153 -2.61 63.62 35.09
CA ASP A 153 -1.93 62.40 34.66
C ASP A 153 -2.89 61.22 34.73
N GLN A 154 -3.71 61.12 35.78
CA GLN A 154 -4.77 60.12 35.90
C GLN A 154 -5.83 60.27 34.80
N SER A 155 -6.37 61.48 34.59
CA SER A 155 -7.39 61.74 33.56
C SER A 155 -6.87 61.40 32.16
N PHE A 156 -5.64 61.79 31.85
CA PHE A 156 -5.03 61.49 30.55
C PHE A 156 -4.69 60.00 30.39
N ALA A 157 -4.24 59.33 31.46
CA ALA A 157 -4.04 57.89 31.47
C ALA A 157 -5.36 57.12 31.24
N GLU A 158 -6.47 57.54 31.85
CA GLU A 158 -7.80 56.98 31.63
C GLU A 158 -8.27 57.16 30.18
N PHE A 159 -8.07 58.34 29.60
CA PHE A 159 -8.30 58.58 28.17
C PHE A 159 -7.46 57.65 27.29
N GLY A 160 -6.15 57.55 27.55
CA GLY A 160 -5.25 56.67 26.81
C GLY A 160 -5.69 55.20 26.86
N ARG A 161 -6.09 54.68 28.04
CA ARG A 161 -6.60 53.31 28.18
C ARG A 161 -7.86 53.09 27.36
N SER A 162 -8.80 54.03 27.41
CA SER A 162 -10.05 53.95 26.65
C SER A 162 -9.79 53.97 25.14
N GLN A 163 -8.82 54.75 24.67
CA GLN A 163 -8.44 54.80 23.26
C GLN A 163 -7.76 53.50 22.81
N ILE A 164 -6.85 52.93 23.61
CA ILE A 164 -6.21 51.64 23.32
C ILE A 164 -7.24 50.51 23.26
N GLU A 165 -8.20 50.49 24.18
CA GLU A 165 -9.26 49.49 24.20
C GLU A 165 -10.12 49.56 22.93
N ARG A 166 -10.54 50.76 22.52
CA ARG A 166 -11.28 50.97 21.26
C ARG A 166 -10.45 50.56 20.03
N ALA A 167 -9.19 50.98 19.96
CA ALA A 167 -8.30 50.62 18.85
C ALA A 167 -8.15 49.10 18.71
N ARG A 168 -7.91 48.40 19.82
CA ARG A 168 -7.78 46.94 19.84
C ARG A 168 -9.10 46.24 19.54
N GLN A 169 -10.23 46.73 20.05
CA GLN A 169 -11.54 46.16 19.76
C GLN A 169 -11.90 46.33 18.28
N GLY A 170 -11.70 47.52 17.72
CA GLY A 170 -11.90 47.79 16.29
C GLY A 170 -11.02 46.92 15.41
N ALA A 171 -9.71 46.85 15.72
CA ALA A 171 -8.77 46.01 14.99
C ALA A 171 -9.12 44.51 15.06
N ARG A 172 -9.53 43.99 16.24
CA ARG A 172 -9.99 42.59 16.35
C ARG A 172 -11.24 42.34 15.51
N SER A 173 -12.23 43.23 15.58
CA SER A 173 -13.46 43.09 14.81
C SER A 173 -13.18 43.06 13.32
N VAL A 174 -12.30 43.95 12.83
CA VAL A 174 -11.90 44.00 11.41
C VAL A 174 -11.08 42.77 11.02
N SER A 175 -10.15 42.33 11.87
CA SER A 175 -9.36 41.14 11.60
C SER A 175 -10.21 39.87 11.55
N GLU A 176 -11.25 39.75 12.38
CA GLU A 176 -12.17 38.61 12.37
C GLU A 176 -13.12 38.65 11.17
N SER A 177 -13.50 39.83 10.67
CA SER A 177 -14.51 39.95 9.60
C SER A 177 -13.94 40.06 8.20
N VAL A 178 -12.71 40.55 8.03
CA VAL A 178 -12.07 40.80 6.72
C VAL A 178 -10.83 39.94 6.50
N LEU A 179 -10.12 39.55 7.57
CA LEU A 179 -8.81 38.89 7.48
C LEU A 179 -8.82 37.47 8.08
N ASP A 180 -9.98 36.89 8.39
CA ASP A 180 -10.15 35.54 8.97
C ASP A 180 -9.25 35.23 10.19
N GLY A 181 -8.85 36.28 10.94
CA GLY A 181 -7.95 36.16 12.08
C GLY A 181 -6.45 35.99 11.74
N GLU A 182 -6.05 36.09 10.47
CA GLU A 182 -4.65 36.02 9.99
C GLU A 182 -3.90 37.36 10.11
N GLY A 183 -4.57 38.43 10.56
CA GLY A 183 -3.98 39.76 10.71
C GLY A 183 -2.77 39.80 11.64
N ALA A 184 -1.98 40.88 11.53
CA ALA A 184 -0.82 41.11 12.39
C ALA A 184 -1.17 40.88 13.87
N PRO A 185 -0.41 40.05 14.62
CA PRO A 185 -0.75 39.72 15.98
C PRO A 185 -0.74 40.99 16.82
N LEU A 186 -1.94 41.43 17.24
CA LEU A 186 -2.07 42.50 18.23
C LEU A 186 -1.28 42.08 19.47
N SER A 187 -0.37 42.93 19.94
CA SER A 187 0.50 42.60 21.05
C SER A 187 -0.35 42.16 22.26
N THR A 188 -0.22 40.88 22.61
CA THR A 188 -0.95 40.27 23.74
C THR A 188 -0.38 40.68 25.09
N THR A 189 0.83 41.24 25.09
CA THR A 189 1.38 41.98 26.21
C THR A 189 0.67 43.31 26.29
N PRO A 190 -0.15 43.55 27.33
CA PRO A 190 -0.67 44.86 27.51
C PRO A 190 0.52 45.67 28.06
N ASP A 191 1.10 46.54 27.23
CA ASP A 191 1.64 47.78 27.77
C ASP A 191 0.43 48.51 28.39
N GLU A 192 0.06 48.10 29.60
CA GLU A 192 -1.00 48.76 30.37
C GLU A 192 -0.43 50.08 30.81
N ILE A 193 -1.16 51.16 30.52
CA ILE A 193 -0.84 52.47 31.09
C ILE A 193 -1.01 52.34 32.61
N PRO A 194 0.04 52.49 33.44
CA PRO A 194 -0.10 52.41 34.90
C PRO A 194 -1.02 53.50 35.47
N ASP A 195 -1.66 53.27 36.62
CA ASP A 195 -2.61 54.22 37.25
C ASP A 195 -2.04 55.64 37.49
N CYS A 196 -0.71 55.77 37.56
CA CYS A 196 -0.01 57.05 37.73
C CYS A 196 1.02 57.30 36.62
N ALA A 197 0.71 56.87 35.39
CA ALA A 197 1.58 57.10 34.23
C ALA A 197 1.73 58.59 33.95
N SER A 198 2.95 59.03 33.70
CA SER A 198 3.18 60.39 33.20
C SER A 198 2.58 60.56 31.79
N PRO A 199 2.26 61.78 31.34
CA PRO A 199 1.67 62.00 30.02
C PRO A 199 2.55 61.47 28.88
N ALA A 200 3.87 61.64 28.99
CA ALA A 200 4.82 61.12 27.99
C ALA A 200 4.85 59.58 27.92
N GLU A 201 4.57 58.90 29.02
CA GLU A 201 4.43 57.45 29.05
C GLU A 201 3.13 56.99 28.41
N THR A 202 2.02 57.64 28.74
CA THR A 202 0.71 57.41 28.12
C THR A 202 0.76 57.64 26.61
N GLU A 203 1.36 58.73 26.14
CA GLU A 203 1.51 59.06 24.71
C GLU A 203 2.28 57.99 23.95
N ARG A 204 3.40 57.51 24.51
CA ARG A 204 4.21 56.45 23.90
C ARG A 204 3.42 55.16 23.74
N VAL A 205 2.76 54.69 24.81
CA VAL A 205 1.95 53.46 24.76
C VAL A 205 0.79 53.61 23.79
N LEU A 206 0.11 54.76 23.82
CA LEU A 206 -0.96 55.08 22.88
C LEU A 206 -0.46 55.05 21.44
N SER A 207 0.68 55.69 21.12
CA SER A 207 1.22 55.71 19.77
C SER A 207 1.51 54.31 19.21
N THR A 208 2.06 53.42 20.04
CA THR A 208 2.32 52.03 19.64
C THR A 208 1.02 51.28 19.37
N ALA A 209 0.01 51.41 20.24
CA ALA A 209 -1.28 50.78 20.02
C ALA A 209 -2.00 51.31 18.78
N ARG A 210 -1.87 52.61 18.47
CA ARG A 210 -2.42 53.21 17.26
C ARG A 210 -1.73 52.69 16.00
N GLU A 211 -0.40 52.56 16.02
CA GLU A 211 0.36 52.00 14.90
C GLU A 211 0.01 50.53 14.64
N GLU A 212 -0.10 49.71 15.70
CA GLU A 212 -0.55 48.31 15.60
C GLU A 212 -1.97 48.20 15.03
N ALA A 213 -2.92 49.00 15.55
CA ALA A 213 -4.28 48.99 15.05
C ALA A 213 -4.35 49.47 13.60
N ALA A 214 -3.71 50.59 13.26
CA ALA A 214 -3.66 51.13 11.90
C ALA A 214 -3.11 50.11 10.88
N GLY A 215 -2.11 49.30 11.26
CA GLY A 215 -1.62 48.20 10.43
C GLY A 215 -2.71 47.21 10.05
N VAL A 216 -3.50 46.73 11.03
CA VAL A 216 -4.61 45.79 10.78
C VAL A 216 -5.69 46.41 9.88
N PHE A 217 -5.98 47.70 10.06
CA PHE A 217 -6.93 48.40 9.20
C PHE A 217 -6.41 48.57 7.77
N GLU A 218 -5.13 48.88 7.55
CA GLU A 218 -4.55 48.95 6.21
C GLU A 218 -4.51 47.57 5.53
N ASP A 219 -4.18 46.50 6.26
CA ASP A 219 -4.26 45.13 5.74
C ASP A 219 -5.69 44.79 5.26
N ALA A 220 -6.71 45.21 6.01
CA ALA A 220 -8.11 45.06 5.61
C ALA A 220 -8.49 45.90 4.39
N VAL A 221 -7.98 47.14 4.29
CA VAL A 221 -8.14 47.99 3.10
C VAL A 221 -7.55 47.31 1.87
N ASP A 222 -6.34 46.76 2.00
CA ASP A 222 -5.65 46.07 0.91
C ASP A 222 -6.39 44.79 0.52
N ARG A 223 -6.91 44.02 1.48
CA ARG A 223 -7.72 42.81 1.20
C ARG A 223 -8.99 43.11 0.43
N ILE A 224 -9.75 44.13 0.85
CA ILE A 224 -10.98 44.55 0.16
C ILE A 224 -10.66 45.01 -1.26
N LYS A 225 -9.60 45.81 -1.45
CA LYS A 225 -9.17 46.27 -2.79
C LYS A 225 -8.76 45.11 -3.69
N ALA A 226 -7.92 44.20 -3.18
CA ALA A 226 -7.46 43.04 -3.93
C ALA A 226 -8.63 42.19 -4.42
N THR A 227 -9.62 41.93 -3.55
CA THR A 227 -10.82 41.16 -3.91
C THR A 227 -11.65 41.84 -5.01
N VAL A 228 -11.84 43.16 -4.93
CA VAL A 228 -12.60 43.91 -5.94
C VAL A 228 -11.87 43.93 -7.29
N ASP A 229 -10.55 44.12 -7.26
CA ASP A 229 -9.72 44.14 -8.46
C ASP A 229 -9.67 42.75 -9.13
N GLU A 230 -9.62 41.67 -8.34
CA GLU A 230 -9.62 40.27 -8.80
C GLU A 230 -10.86 39.95 -9.65
N TYR A 231 -12.02 40.45 -9.23
CA TYR A 231 -13.31 40.24 -9.90
C TYR A 231 -13.74 41.39 -10.83
N ASP A 232 -12.83 42.31 -11.17
CA ASP A 232 -13.10 43.47 -12.04
C ASP A 232 -14.32 44.34 -11.59
N GLY A 233 -14.53 44.50 -10.27
CA GLY A 233 -15.67 45.22 -9.70
C GLY A 233 -15.58 46.77 -9.75
N ASP A 234 -16.71 47.48 -9.66
CA ASP A 234 -16.71 48.96 -9.59
C ASP A 234 -16.26 49.47 -8.21
N ALA A 235 -14.98 49.83 -8.10
CA ALA A 235 -14.37 50.30 -6.87
C ALA A 235 -14.77 51.72 -6.44
N ALA A 236 -15.46 52.53 -7.26
CA ALA A 236 -15.59 53.97 -7.00
C ALA A 236 -16.28 54.31 -5.66
N ARG A 237 -17.28 53.51 -5.28
CA ARG A 237 -17.99 53.69 -4.01
C ARG A 237 -17.21 53.10 -2.84
N ILE A 238 -16.57 51.96 -3.05
CA ILE A 238 -15.74 51.25 -2.07
C ILE A 238 -14.54 52.12 -1.68
N ASP A 239 -13.83 52.70 -2.66
CA ASP A 239 -12.72 53.62 -2.45
C ASP A 239 -13.11 54.81 -1.57
N SER A 240 -14.32 55.36 -1.74
CA SER A 240 -14.80 56.44 -0.88
C SER A 240 -14.96 56.01 0.58
N HIS A 241 -15.38 54.78 0.84
CA HIS A 241 -15.47 54.23 2.20
C HIS A 241 -14.07 53.95 2.77
N LEU A 242 -13.14 53.42 1.97
CA LEU A 242 -11.75 53.17 2.38
C LEU A 242 -10.99 54.48 2.67
N GLU A 243 -11.21 55.55 1.90
CA GLU A 243 -10.68 56.89 2.21
C GLU A 243 -11.26 57.47 3.51
N ALA A 244 -12.56 57.24 3.78
CA ALA A 244 -13.18 57.63 5.04
C ALA A 244 -12.59 56.87 6.23
N ALA A 245 -12.30 55.58 6.07
CA ALA A 245 -11.63 54.76 7.08
C ALA A 245 -10.22 55.31 7.39
N ARG A 246 -9.41 55.61 6.35
CA ARG A 246 -8.07 56.21 6.52
C ARG A 246 -8.11 57.55 7.25
N THR A 247 -9.06 58.41 6.90
CA THR A 247 -9.26 59.70 7.59
C THR A 247 -9.61 59.48 9.07
N ALA A 248 -10.49 58.51 9.37
CA ALA A 248 -10.85 58.17 10.74
C ALA A 248 -9.67 57.59 11.54
N ILE A 249 -8.81 56.78 10.92
CA ILE A 249 -7.58 56.25 11.55
C ILE A 249 -6.63 57.40 11.92
N ASP A 250 -6.40 58.34 11.00
CA ASP A 250 -5.56 59.53 11.24
C ASP A 250 -6.09 60.39 12.39
N ASP A 251 -7.42 60.51 12.52
CA ASP A 251 -8.09 61.23 13.60
C ASP A 251 -8.18 60.43 14.93
N GLY A 252 -7.74 59.17 14.95
CA GLY A 252 -7.87 58.25 16.09
C GLY A 252 -9.31 57.85 16.40
N ASP A 253 -10.18 57.84 15.40
CA ASP A 253 -11.60 57.45 15.47
C ASP A 253 -11.83 55.99 15.08
N TRP A 254 -11.40 55.07 15.93
CA TRP A 254 -11.46 53.63 15.65
C TRP A 254 -12.87 53.10 15.40
N ASP A 255 -13.89 53.68 16.07
CA ASP A 255 -15.29 53.29 15.86
C ASP A 255 -15.78 53.69 14.46
N ALA A 256 -15.43 54.91 14.01
CA ALA A 256 -15.76 55.37 12.66
C ALA A 256 -14.95 54.64 11.58
N ALA A 257 -13.68 54.31 11.86
CA ALA A 257 -12.85 53.50 10.97
C ALA A 257 -13.45 52.09 10.78
N SER A 258 -13.83 51.41 11.87
CA SER A 258 -14.50 50.10 11.77
C SER A 258 -15.82 50.16 11.01
N ALA A 259 -16.63 51.21 11.21
CA ALA A 259 -17.87 51.39 10.46
C ALA A 259 -17.61 51.59 8.96
N ALA A 260 -16.61 52.40 8.60
CA ALA A 260 -16.26 52.65 7.20
C ALA A 260 -15.69 51.40 6.51
N ILE A 261 -14.89 50.58 7.20
CA ILE A 261 -14.46 49.26 6.69
C ILE A 261 -15.63 48.31 6.52
N GLY A 262 -16.57 48.26 7.48
CA GLY A 262 -17.77 47.42 7.36
C GLY A 262 -18.65 47.81 6.18
N ASP A 263 -18.83 49.11 5.93
CA ASP A 263 -19.55 49.61 4.74
C ASP A 263 -18.81 49.25 3.44
N ALA A 264 -17.48 49.41 3.42
CA ALA A 264 -16.64 49.03 2.27
C ALA A 264 -16.71 47.54 1.98
N GLN A 265 -16.62 46.69 3.01
CA GLN A 265 -16.79 45.24 2.93
C GLN A 265 -18.16 44.88 2.35
N GLY A 266 -19.24 45.44 2.89
CA GLY A 266 -20.59 45.11 2.41
C GLY A 266 -20.85 45.54 0.96
N ASP A 267 -20.33 46.70 0.55
CA ASP A 267 -20.42 47.15 -0.84
C ASP A 267 -19.51 46.29 -1.76
N ALA A 268 -18.32 45.88 -1.31
CA ALA A 268 -17.42 44.99 -2.04
C ALA A 268 -18.02 43.60 -2.24
N GLU A 269 -18.49 42.95 -1.17
CA GLU A 269 -19.17 41.66 -1.22
C GLU A 269 -20.34 41.71 -2.20
N SER A 270 -21.19 42.74 -2.12
CA SER A 270 -22.33 42.89 -3.03
C SER A 270 -21.93 43.12 -4.50
N GLU A 271 -20.79 43.76 -4.76
CA GLU A 271 -20.32 44.05 -6.12
C GLU A 271 -19.78 42.78 -6.80
N VAL A 272 -19.02 41.96 -6.07
CA VAL A 272 -18.34 40.78 -6.60
C VAL A 272 -19.12 39.47 -6.42
N ASP A 273 -20.20 39.46 -5.62
CA ASP A 273 -20.99 38.26 -5.25
C ASP A 273 -21.31 37.34 -6.42
N ALA A 274 -21.71 37.91 -7.56
CA ALA A 274 -22.09 37.14 -8.74
C ALA A 274 -20.89 36.42 -9.38
N ALA A 275 -19.72 37.06 -9.43
CA ALA A 275 -18.51 36.48 -9.99
C ALA A 275 -17.91 35.43 -9.05
N PHE A 276 -17.78 35.76 -7.77
CA PHE A 276 -17.36 34.83 -6.72
C PHE A 276 -18.25 33.59 -6.65
N THR A 277 -19.58 33.75 -6.70
CA THR A 277 -20.51 32.62 -6.73
C THR A 277 -20.31 31.75 -7.97
N ALA A 278 -20.03 32.36 -9.13
CA ALA A 278 -19.78 31.62 -10.36
C ALA A 278 -18.50 30.76 -10.27
N ASP A 279 -17.43 31.27 -9.67
CA ASP A 279 -16.19 30.53 -9.45
C ASP A 279 -16.40 29.39 -8.45
N ARG A 280 -17.10 29.68 -7.34
CA ARG A 280 -17.47 28.66 -6.35
C ARG A 280 -18.30 27.53 -6.96
N GLU A 281 -19.28 27.87 -7.78
CA GLU A 281 -20.08 26.89 -8.54
C GLU A 281 -19.25 26.11 -9.56
N SER A 282 -18.20 26.71 -10.14
CA SER A 282 -17.35 26.04 -11.12
C SER A 282 -16.48 24.97 -10.46
N ILE A 283 -15.95 25.24 -9.25
CA ILE A 283 -15.25 24.25 -8.43
C ILE A 283 -16.21 23.14 -7.98
N ASP A 284 -17.42 23.49 -7.51
CA ASP A 284 -18.44 22.51 -7.12
C ASP A 284 -18.84 21.59 -8.29
N LYS A 285 -18.96 22.14 -9.50
CA LYS A 285 -19.23 21.37 -10.72
C LYS A 285 -18.07 20.42 -11.05
N LEU A 286 -16.81 20.84 -10.88
CA LEU A 286 -15.66 19.97 -11.08
C LEU A 286 -15.67 18.81 -10.07
N LEU A 287 -15.84 19.11 -8.78
CA LEU A 287 -15.95 18.10 -7.71
C LEU A 287 -17.10 17.11 -7.96
N SER A 288 -18.25 17.60 -8.44
CA SER A 288 -19.40 16.77 -8.80
C SER A 288 -19.13 15.93 -10.05
N THR A 289 -18.33 16.44 -11.00
CA THR A 289 -17.94 15.71 -12.20
C THR A 289 -17.00 14.56 -11.84
N ILE A 290 -16.05 14.81 -10.93
CA ILE A 290 -15.15 13.77 -10.42
C ILE A 290 -15.94 12.63 -9.78
N ASP A 291 -16.94 12.93 -8.93
CA ASP A 291 -17.81 11.90 -8.33
C ASP A 291 -18.69 11.15 -9.33
N SER A 292 -19.00 11.77 -10.47
CA SER A 292 -19.89 11.17 -11.47
C SER A 292 -19.19 10.10 -12.31
N VAL A 293 -17.85 10.13 -12.35
CA VAL A 293 -17.03 9.15 -13.06
C VAL A 293 -16.45 8.18 -12.02
N ASP A 294 -16.57 6.88 -12.26
CA ASP A 294 -16.09 5.83 -11.34
C ASP A 294 -14.55 5.67 -11.41
N VAL A 295 -13.82 6.74 -11.07
CA VAL A 295 -12.35 6.78 -11.03
C VAL A 295 -11.78 6.36 -9.67
N ASP A 296 -12.64 6.11 -8.67
CA ASP A 296 -12.26 5.80 -7.30
C ASP A 296 -11.34 4.57 -7.18
N ARG A 297 -11.46 3.60 -8.09
CA ARG A 297 -10.61 2.41 -8.12
C ARG A 297 -9.19 2.68 -8.61
N TYR A 298 -8.95 3.81 -9.28
CA TYR A 298 -7.66 4.20 -9.84
C TYR A 298 -7.03 5.40 -9.12
N ALA A 299 -7.83 6.20 -8.42
CA ALA A 299 -7.36 7.34 -7.66
C ALA A 299 -6.54 6.90 -6.43
N GLU A 300 -5.41 7.55 -6.19
CA GLU A 300 -4.61 7.32 -4.97
C GLU A 300 -5.35 7.85 -3.72
N ASP A 301 -5.07 7.25 -2.56
CA ASP A 301 -5.70 7.62 -1.28
C ASP A 301 -5.50 9.10 -0.91
N ASP A 302 -4.39 9.71 -1.33
CA ASP A 302 -4.08 11.12 -1.06
C ASP A 302 -4.89 12.07 -1.98
N ASP A 303 -5.10 11.71 -3.25
CA ASP A 303 -5.92 12.49 -4.18
C ASP A 303 -7.40 12.43 -3.78
N ARG A 304 -7.90 11.25 -3.39
CA ARG A 304 -9.27 11.08 -2.87
C ARG A 304 -9.51 11.92 -1.63
N ARG A 305 -8.57 11.91 -0.68
CA ARG A 305 -8.65 12.75 0.52
C ARG A 305 -8.63 14.23 0.19
N THR A 306 -7.80 14.65 -0.76
CA THR A 306 -7.75 16.04 -1.22
C THR A 306 -9.11 16.49 -1.78
N VAL A 307 -9.76 15.66 -2.60
CA VAL A 307 -11.10 15.93 -3.16
C VAL A 307 -12.17 16.01 -2.07
N GLU A 308 -12.12 15.14 -1.05
CA GLU A 308 -13.03 15.16 0.10
C GLU A 308 -12.84 16.41 0.97
N GLU A 309 -11.60 16.75 1.32
CA GLU A 309 -11.26 17.95 2.12
C GLU A 309 -11.63 19.24 1.38
N ALA A 310 -11.44 19.27 0.06
CA ALA A 310 -11.84 20.40 -0.78
C ALA A 310 -13.34 20.70 -0.69
N ARG A 311 -14.20 19.68 -0.56
CA ARG A 311 -15.66 19.89 -0.39
C ARG A 311 -15.99 20.54 0.94
N GLU A 312 -15.36 20.08 2.02
CA GLU A 312 -15.58 20.64 3.35
C GLU A 312 -15.16 22.12 3.36
N ARG A 313 -13.97 22.41 2.84
CA ARG A 313 -13.44 23.78 2.69
C ARG A 313 -14.35 24.65 1.81
N LEU A 314 -14.71 24.18 0.61
CA LEU A 314 -15.60 24.92 -0.31
C LEU A 314 -16.95 25.25 0.33
N SER A 315 -17.49 24.35 1.16
CA SER A 315 -18.76 24.57 1.87
C SER A 315 -18.66 25.61 2.98
N ALA A 316 -17.48 25.79 3.56
CA ALA A 316 -17.19 26.78 4.60
C ALA A 316 -16.91 28.17 4.03
N ILE A 317 -16.46 28.27 2.77
CA ILE A 317 -16.18 29.53 2.07
C ILE A 317 -17.49 30.17 1.62
N ASP A 318 -17.94 31.21 2.33
CA ASP A 318 -19.19 31.94 2.07
C ASP A 318 -19.01 33.45 1.87
N SER A 319 -17.80 33.99 2.01
CA SER A 319 -17.46 35.38 1.73
C SER A 319 -16.51 35.50 0.54
N ALA A 320 -16.75 36.50 -0.31
CA ALA A 320 -15.86 36.83 -1.41
C ALA A 320 -14.48 37.31 -0.94
N LEU A 321 -14.38 37.79 0.30
CA LEU A 321 -13.09 38.16 0.92
C LEU A 321 -12.22 36.94 1.25
N ALA A 322 -12.70 35.71 1.01
CA ALA A 322 -11.91 34.48 1.09
C ALA A 322 -11.53 33.94 -0.31
N SER A 323 -11.40 34.83 -1.32
CA SER A 323 -11.02 34.44 -2.70
C SER A 323 -9.72 33.65 -2.77
N ASP A 324 -8.66 34.08 -2.08
CA ASP A 324 -7.41 33.30 -1.94
C ASP A 324 -7.63 31.85 -1.45
N GLU A 325 -8.55 31.62 -0.52
CA GLU A 325 -8.86 30.26 -0.06
C GLU A 325 -9.63 29.48 -1.13
N LEU A 326 -10.55 30.14 -1.83
CA LEU A 326 -11.29 29.56 -2.96
C LEU A 326 -10.34 29.13 -4.09
N ASP A 327 -9.39 29.99 -4.43
CA ASP A 327 -8.34 29.71 -5.41
C ASP A 327 -7.47 28.53 -4.98
N ALA A 328 -7.05 28.49 -3.72
CA ALA A 328 -6.29 27.37 -3.17
C ALA A 328 -7.08 26.05 -3.26
N VAL A 329 -8.38 26.06 -2.96
CA VAL A 329 -9.26 24.89 -3.14
C VAL A 329 -9.34 24.50 -4.62
N GLY A 330 -9.49 25.47 -5.53
CA GLY A 330 -9.50 25.23 -6.97
C GLY A 330 -8.22 24.59 -7.49
N GLU A 331 -7.05 25.09 -7.06
CA GLU A 331 -5.74 24.53 -7.38
C GLU A 331 -5.57 23.11 -6.83
N ASP A 332 -5.98 22.87 -5.58
CA ASP A 332 -5.92 21.56 -4.95
C ASP A 332 -6.76 20.52 -5.71
N VAL A 333 -7.98 20.88 -6.12
CA VAL A 333 -8.86 20.01 -6.91
C VAL A 333 -8.30 19.76 -8.30
N ARG A 334 -7.82 20.81 -9.00
CA ARG A 334 -7.20 20.64 -10.33
C ARG A 334 -6.00 19.70 -10.27
N ARG A 335 -5.13 19.88 -9.28
CA ARG A 335 -3.96 19.02 -9.07
C ARG A 335 -4.36 17.57 -8.83
N ALA A 336 -5.30 17.30 -7.92
CA ALA A 336 -5.78 15.95 -7.65
C ALA A 336 -6.43 15.32 -8.90
N ALA A 337 -7.25 16.09 -9.62
CA ALA A 337 -7.89 15.64 -10.86
C ALA A 337 -6.87 15.29 -11.96
N THR A 338 -5.81 16.09 -12.13
CA THR A 338 -4.71 15.79 -13.06
C THR A 338 -3.93 14.54 -12.64
N ASN A 339 -3.66 14.36 -11.36
CA ASN A 339 -2.97 13.16 -10.85
C ASN A 339 -3.76 11.89 -11.15
N ILE A 340 -5.08 11.90 -10.95
CA ILE A 340 -5.96 10.75 -11.29
C ILE A 340 -5.81 10.36 -12.77
N VAL A 341 -5.78 11.34 -13.67
CA VAL A 341 -5.59 11.11 -15.11
C VAL A 341 -4.20 10.54 -15.41
N ALA A 342 -3.14 11.07 -14.78
CA ALA A 342 -1.78 10.55 -14.94
C ALA A 342 -1.65 9.08 -14.45
N THR A 343 -2.34 8.73 -13.37
CA THR A 343 -2.39 7.35 -12.87
C THR A 343 -3.09 6.42 -13.85
N LEU A 344 -4.21 6.85 -14.43
CA LEU A 344 -4.92 6.11 -15.47
C LEU A 344 -4.06 5.91 -16.74
N GLU A 345 -3.34 6.95 -17.20
CA GLU A 345 -2.41 6.84 -18.34
C GLU A 345 -1.29 5.83 -18.05
N THR A 346 -0.74 5.87 -16.84
CA THR A 346 0.32 4.93 -16.40
C THR A 346 -0.20 3.49 -16.33
N ALA A 347 -1.42 3.28 -15.83
CA ALA A 347 -2.07 1.97 -15.80
C ALA A 347 -2.26 1.42 -17.21
N LEU A 348 -2.84 2.23 -18.11
CA LEU A 348 -3.02 1.87 -19.52
C LEU A 348 -1.69 1.51 -20.20
N GLU A 349 -0.65 2.34 -20.02
CA GLU A 349 0.67 2.07 -20.59
C GLU A 349 1.26 0.74 -20.07
N THR A 350 1.10 0.47 -18.78
CA THR A 350 1.57 -0.77 -18.14
C THR A 350 0.89 -1.99 -18.77
N ASP A 351 -0.44 -2.00 -18.84
CA ASP A 351 -1.20 -3.14 -19.40
C ASP A 351 -0.90 -3.33 -20.89
N VAL A 352 -0.81 -2.24 -21.66
CA VAL A 352 -0.45 -2.31 -23.08
C VAL A 352 0.96 -2.84 -23.28
N ASN A 353 1.91 -2.53 -22.39
CA ASN A 353 3.26 -3.07 -22.48
C ASN A 353 3.30 -4.57 -22.16
N VAL A 354 2.53 -5.05 -21.19
CA VAL A 354 2.35 -6.50 -20.93
C VAL A 354 1.86 -7.22 -22.19
N ILE A 355 0.84 -6.68 -22.86
CA ILE A 355 0.30 -7.27 -24.10
C ILE A 355 1.34 -7.26 -25.23
N ARG A 356 2.13 -6.19 -25.37
CA ARG A 356 3.16 -6.07 -26.43
C ARG A 356 4.35 -7.00 -26.22
N GLU A 357 4.68 -7.30 -24.97
CA GLU A 357 5.78 -8.20 -24.61
C GLU A 357 5.38 -9.67 -24.69
N ALA A 358 4.09 -9.98 -24.55
CA ALA A 358 3.54 -11.31 -24.72
C ALA A 358 3.56 -11.78 -26.19
N ASP A 359 3.76 -13.09 -26.40
CA ASP A 359 3.73 -13.72 -27.72
C ASP A 359 2.28 -13.98 -28.17
N VAL A 360 1.52 -12.91 -28.42
CA VAL A 360 0.11 -12.98 -28.83
C VAL A 360 -0.07 -12.75 -30.35
N PRO A 361 -1.06 -13.40 -31.01
CA PRO A 361 -1.33 -13.22 -32.43
C PRO A 361 -1.63 -11.78 -32.85
N VAL A 362 -1.26 -11.46 -34.09
CA VAL A 362 -1.56 -10.16 -34.70
C VAL A 362 -3.08 -9.99 -34.83
N GLY A 363 -3.65 -9.09 -34.04
CA GLY A 363 -5.09 -8.81 -34.01
C GLY A 363 -5.74 -9.00 -32.65
N PHE A 364 -5.07 -9.68 -31.70
CA PHE A 364 -5.61 -9.91 -30.35
C PHE A 364 -5.95 -8.61 -29.60
N TYR A 365 -5.12 -7.59 -29.78
CA TYR A 365 -5.31 -6.28 -29.19
C TYR A 365 -5.02 -5.17 -30.21
N THR A 366 -5.92 -4.19 -30.27
CA THR A 366 -5.74 -2.96 -31.05
C THR A 366 -5.68 -1.79 -30.08
N ALA A 367 -4.49 -1.21 -29.92
CA ALA A 367 -4.29 -0.11 -28.98
C ALA A 367 -5.26 1.05 -29.26
N PRO A 368 -6.05 1.49 -28.26
CA PRO A 368 -6.98 2.59 -28.41
C PRO A 368 -6.24 3.91 -28.63
N PRO A 369 -6.88 4.93 -29.23
CA PRO A 369 -6.28 6.25 -29.43
C PRO A 369 -5.77 6.91 -28.14
N ALA A 370 -6.36 6.55 -27.00
CA ALA A 370 -5.97 7.02 -25.68
C ALA A 370 -4.48 6.77 -25.37
N VAL A 371 -3.89 5.66 -25.84
CA VAL A 371 -2.47 5.33 -25.63
C VAL A 371 -1.52 6.36 -26.25
N ALA A 372 -1.94 7.04 -27.32
CA ALA A 372 -1.11 8.02 -28.02
C ALA A 372 -1.44 9.48 -27.61
N THR A 373 -2.40 9.68 -26.71
CA THR A 373 -2.87 10.99 -26.30
C THR A 373 -2.29 11.32 -24.94
N ASP A 374 -1.65 12.49 -24.83
CA ASP A 374 -1.13 13.03 -23.56
C ASP A 374 -2.21 13.91 -22.94
N TYR A 375 -3.14 13.30 -22.20
CA TYR A 375 -4.25 13.99 -21.56
C TYR A 375 -3.76 14.88 -20.42
N GLU A 376 -2.70 14.47 -19.72
CA GLU A 376 -2.09 15.25 -18.65
C GLU A 376 -1.59 16.62 -19.18
N ALA A 377 -0.94 16.65 -20.35
CA ALA A 377 -0.55 17.91 -21.00
C ALA A 377 -1.76 18.76 -21.40
N ARG A 378 -2.82 18.15 -21.96
CA ARG A 378 -4.04 18.87 -22.38
C ARG A 378 -4.77 19.52 -21.21
N LEU A 379 -4.81 18.85 -20.06
CA LEU A 379 -5.36 19.41 -18.82
C LEU A 379 -4.57 20.63 -18.33
N ARG A 380 -3.24 20.61 -18.47
CA ARG A 380 -2.39 21.75 -18.09
C ARG A 380 -2.52 22.94 -19.05
N GLU A 381 -2.91 22.70 -20.29
CA GLU A 381 -3.15 23.73 -21.30
C GLU A 381 -4.54 24.37 -21.20
N ALA A 382 -5.44 23.86 -20.35
CA ALA A 382 -6.77 24.41 -20.18
C ALA A 382 -6.76 25.84 -19.61
N ASP A 383 -7.40 26.76 -20.34
CA ASP A 383 -7.41 28.20 -20.07
C ASP A 383 -8.17 28.58 -18.79
N ASP A 384 -9.24 27.85 -18.47
CA ASP A 384 -10.11 28.08 -17.31
C ASP A 384 -10.63 26.76 -16.70
N LEU A 385 -11.37 26.87 -15.59
CA LEU A 385 -11.85 25.70 -14.84
C LEU A 385 -12.96 24.93 -15.57
N ASP A 386 -13.78 25.61 -16.38
CA ASP A 386 -14.83 24.95 -17.17
C ASP A 386 -14.21 24.13 -18.30
N ALA A 387 -13.23 24.69 -19.02
CA ALA A 387 -12.44 24.00 -20.04
C ALA A 387 -11.65 22.83 -19.41
N PHE A 388 -11.06 23.03 -18.24
CA PHE A 388 -10.37 21.97 -17.49
C PHE A 388 -11.33 20.82 -17.16
N ARG A 389 -12.53 21.13 -16.65
CA ARG A 389 -13.55 20.12 -16.33
C ARG A 389 -13.97 19.31 -17.56
N GLU A 390 -14.20 19.98 -18.70
CA GLU A 390 -14.59 19.30 -19.94
C GLU A 390 -13.50 18.37 -20.48
N GLU A 391 -12.24 18.83 -20.50
CA GLU A 391 -11.10 17.99 -20.88
C GLU A 391 -10.89 16.84 -19.89
N TRP A 392 -11.08 17.08 -18.59
CA TRP A 392 -10.96 16.04 -17.56
C TRP A 392 -12.02 14.96 -17.71
N LEU A 393 -13.27 15.34 -17.94
CA LEU A 393 -14.36 14.40 -18.15
C LEU A 393 -14.12 13.53 -19.40
N ALA A 394 -13.64 14.14 -20.49
CA ALA A 394 -13.29 13.40 -21.71
C ALA A 394 -12.13 12.44 -21.46
N ALA A 395 -11.05 12.90 -20.81
CA ALA A 395 -9.89 12.08 -20.48
C ALA A 395 -10.27 10.90 -19.57
N ALA A 396 -11.03 11.16 -18.50
CA ALA A 396 -11.42 10.13 -17.55
C ALA A 396 -12.31 9.07 -18.20
N ALA A 397 -13.25 9.46 -19.07
CA ALA A 397 -14.09 8.52 -19.81
C ALA A 397 -13.26 7.64 -20.77
N ASP A 398 -12.44 8.28 -21.61
CA ASP A 398 -11.62 7.58 -22.61
C ASP A 398 -10.58 6.65 -21.97
N LEU A 399 -9.95 7.09 -20.88
CA LEU A 399 -8.93 6.31 -20.17
C LEU A 399 -9.53 5.19 -19.35
N THR A 400 -10.64 5.41 -18.65
CA THR A 400 -11.27 4.34 -17.83
C THR A 400 -11.70 3.17 -18.72
N GLU A 401 -12.34 3.45 -19.86
CA GLU A 401 -12.71 2.41 -20.84
C GLU A 401 -11.48 1.72 -21.43
N ALA A 402 -10.44 2.49 -21.77
CA ALA A 402 -9.21 1.94 -22.34
C ALA A 402 -8.44 1.06 -21.34
N VAL A 403 -8.36 1.46 -20.07
CA VAL A 403 -7.72 0.69 -19.00
C VAL A 403 -8.48 -0.61 -18.76
N ASP A 404 -9.81 -0.59 -18.68
CA ASP A 404 -10.60 -1.82 -18.51
C ASP A 404 -10.36 -2.87 -19.59
N ASP A 405 -10.37 -2.43 -20.85
CA ASP A 405 -10.13 -3.30 -22.00
C ASP A 405 -8.68 -3.82 -21.99
N ALA A 406 -7.71 -2.94 -21.72
CA ALA A 406 -6.30 -3.31 -21.64
C ALA A 406 -6.00 -4.26 -20.47
N GLU A 407 -6.50 -4.01 -19.26
CA GLU A 407 -6.31 -4.83 -18.07
C GLU A 407 -6.80 -6.27 -18.32
N THR A 408 -7.98 -6.41 -18.91
CA THR A 408 -8.56 -7.72 -19.25
C THR A 408 -7.65 -8.45 -20.26
N LYS A 409 -7.21 -7.78 -21.31
CA LYS A 409 -6.36 -8.37 -22.36
C LYS A 409 -4.94 -8.67 -21.85
N ALA A 410 -4.38 -7.81 -21.01
CA ALA A 410 -3.08 -7.98 -20.38
C ALA A 410 -3.07 -9.18 -19.43
N SER A 411 -4.11 -9.33 -18.59
CA SER A 411 -4.25 -10.49 -17.72
C SER A 411 -4.30 -11.80 -18.51
N VAL A 412 -4.97 -11.82 -19.66
CA VAL A 412 -5.05 -13.00 -20.53
C VAL A 412 -3.69 -13.27 -21.16
N ALA A 413 -3.04 -12.25 -21.72
CA ALA A 413 -1.74 -12.36 -22.35
C ALA A 413 -0.64 -12.86 -21.39
N ASP A 414 -0.59 -12.33 -20.17
CA ASP A 414 0.36 -12.72 -19.12
C ASP A 414 0.14 -14.17 -18.65
N SER A 415 -1.12 -14.61 -18.61
CA SER A 415 -1.48 -15.95 -18.12
C SER A 415 -1.60 -17.01 -19.21
N TYR A 416 -1.49 -16.64 -20.49
CA TYR A 416 -1.82 -17.52 -21.61
C TYR A 416 -0.89 -18.76 -21.69
N GLU A 417 0.41 -18.58 -21.45
CA GLU A 417 1.41 -19.67 -21.47
C GLU A 417 1.04 -20.81 -20.51
N MET A 418 0.34 -20.51 -19.40
CA MET A 418 -0.06 -21.52 -18.41
C MET A 418 -1.23 -22.40 -18.86
N VAL A 419 -2.00 -21.98 -19.86
CA VAL A 419 -3.21 -22.69 -20.33
C VAL A 419 -3.12 -23.13 -21.78
N GLU A 420 -2.25 -22.53 -22.59
CA GLU A 420 -2.08 -22.85 -24.00
C GLU A 420 -1.85 -24.35 -24.24
N GLU A 421 -0.93 -24.96 -23.50
CA GLU A 421 -0.63 -26.40 -23.63
C GLU A 421 -1.87 -27.26 -23.34
N ARG A 422 -2.69 -26.86 -22.37
CA ARG A 422 -3.90 -27.60 -22.01
C ARG A 422 -5.01 -27.44 -23.05
N ILE A 423 -5.14 -26.26 -23.65
CA ILE A 423 -6.06 -26.04 -24.78
C ILE A 423 -5.59 -26.87 -25.97
N ALA A 424 -4.29 -26.81 -26.29
CA ALA A 424 -3.72 -27.56 -27.39
C ALA A 424 -3.93 -29.06 -27.23
N ASP A 425 -3.61 -29.63 -26.07
CA ASP A 425 -3.79 -31.06 -25.80
C ASP A 425 -5.27 -31.46 -25.90
N GLY A 426 -6.19 -30.70 -25.29
CA GLY A 426 -7.62 -31.00 -25.39
C GLY A 426 -8.19 -30.88 -26.80
N VAL A 427 -7.71 -29.93 -27.61
CA VAL A 427 -8.09 -29.82 -29.03
C VAL A 427 -7.58 -31.02 -29.82
N ARG A 428 -6.36 -31.49 -29.54
CA ARG A 428 -5.80 -32.68 -30.22
C ARG A 428 -6.54 -33.95 -29.82
N THR A 429 -6.91 -34.11 -28.56
CA THR A 429 -7.58 -35.32 -28.06
C THR A 429 -9.06 -35.37 -28.45
N GLU A 430 -9.82 -34.31 -28.15
CA GLU A 430 -11.28 -34.32 -28.28
C GLU A 430 -11.80 -33.52 -29.47
N GLY A 431 -10.95 -32.70 -30.10
CA GLY A 431 -11.36 -31.75 -31.14
C GLY A 431 -12.15 -30.55 -30.62
N ARG A 432 -12.36 -30.48 -29.30
CA ARG A 432 -13.13 -29.43 -28.64
C ARG A 432 -12.63 -29.20 -27.23
N VAL A 433 -12.46 -27.93 -26.85
CA VAL A 433 -12.17 -27.52 -25.47
C VAL A 433 -13.14 -26.44 -25.07
N THR A 434 -13.75 -26.57 -23.89
CA THR A 434 -14.69 -25.61 -23.32
C THR A 434 -14.09 -24.88 -22.11
N GLY A 435 -14.77 -23.85 -21.63
CA GLY A 435 -14.32 -23.13 -20.45
C GLY A 435 -14.27 -23.97 -19.16
N GLU A 436 -15.02 -25.07 -19.06
CA GLU A 436 -15.00 -25.97 -17.90
C GLU A 436 -13.70 -26.81 -17.82
N ASP A 437 -13.01 -26.95 -18.96
CA ASP A 437 -11.79 -27.76 -19.08
C ASP A 437 -10.53 -26.99 -18.65
N LEU A 438 -10.65 -25.66 -18.51
CA LEU A 438 -9.57 -24.75 -18.20
C LEU A 438 -9.58 -24.34 -16.71
N PRO A 439 -8.41 -24.26 -16.05
CA PRO A 439 -8.29 -23.89 -14.64
C PRO A 439 -8.37 -22.37 -14.42
N VAL A 440 -9.22 -21.66 -15.16
CA VAL A 440 -9.40 -20.21 -15.11
C VAL A 440 -10.87 -19.84 -14.94
N ARG A 441 -11.15 -18.68 -14.34
CA ARG A 441 -12.54 -18.26 -14.08
C ARG A 441 -13.24 -17.77 -15.35
N ASP A 442 -12.52 -17.00 -16.16
CA ASP A 442 -13.00 -16.42 -17.40
C ASP A 442 -12.21 -17.02 -18.56
N ALA A 443 -12.66 -18.18 -19.04
CA ALA A 443 -11.95 -18.98 -20.04
C ALA A 443 -12.12 -18.48 -21.49
N GLU A 444 -13.19 -17.74 -21.77
CA GLU A 444 -13.54 -17.26 -23.11
C GLU A 444 -12.41 -16.50 -23.81
N PRO A 445 -11.74 -15.50 -23.18
CA PRO A 445 -10.64 -14.78 -23.82
C PRO A 445 -9.43 -15.67 -24.18
N PHE A 446 -9.14 -16.71 -23.39
CA PHE A 446 -8.05 -17.64 -23.66
C PHE A 446 -8.36 -18.53 -24.86
N LEU A 447 -9.62 -18.98 -24.97
CA LEU A 447 -10.12 -19.77 -26.08
C LEU A 447 -10.15 -18.96 -27.39
N GLU A 448 -10.61 -17.71 -27.33
CA GLU A 448 -10.59 -16.78 -28.47
C GLU A 448 -9.15 -16.54 -28.97
N LEU A 449 -8.22 -16.30 -28.03
CA LEU A 449 -6.80 -16.11 -28.31
C LEU A 449 -6.19 -17.33 -29.01
N TYR A 450 -6.47 -18.54 -28.54
CA TYR A 450 -5.99 -19.78 -29.15
C TYR A 450 -6.50 -19.96 -30.59
N ALA A 451 -7.81 -19.77 -30.82
CA ALA A 451 -8.40 -19.90 -32.16
C ALA A 451 -7.85 -18.88 -33.18
N GLN A 452 -7.44 -17.69 -32.73
CA GLN A 452 -6.84 -16.68 -33.62
C GLN A 452 -5.41 -17.07 -34.07
N GLY A 453 -4.69 -17.86 -33.26
CA GLY A 453 -3.31 -18.25 -33.52
C GLY A 453 -3.15 -19.52 -34.37
N ILE A 454 -4.18 -20.39 -34.40
CA ILE A 454 -4.08 -21.75 -34.95
C ILE A 454 -5.01 -21.92 -36.16
N GLU A 455 -4.43 -22.32 -37.30
CA GLU A 455 -5.20 -22.62 -38.51
C GLU A 455 -6.04 -23.90 -38.32
N GLY A 456 -7.32 -23.87 -38.73
CA GLY A 456 -8.23 -25.02 -38.62
C GLY A 456 -8.92 -25.18 -37.27
N VAL A 457 -8.80 -24.19 -36.37
CA VAL A 457 -9.52 -24.12 -35.10
C VAL A 457 -10.40 -22.86 -35.08
N GLU A 458 -11.70 -23.03 -34.81
CA GLU A 458 -12.66 -21.94 -34.71
C GLU A 458 -13.17 -21.76 -33.27
N PHE A 459 -13.44 -20.51 -32.87
CA PHE A 459 -14.08 -20.20 -31.60
C PHE A 459 -15.62 -20.13 -31.77
N ASP A 460 -16.34 -20.85 -30.91
CA ASP A 460 -17.81 -20.81 -30.81
C ASP A 460 -18.24 -19.90 -29.65
N PRO A 461 -18.77 -18.69 -29.92
CA PRO A 461 -19.20 -17.76 -28.88
C PRO A 461 -20.53 -18.14 -28.23
N ALA A 462 -21.33 -19.05 -28.81
CA ALA A 462 -22.62 -19.44 -28.24
C ALA A 462 -22.44 -20.40 -27.05
N VAL A 463 -21.39 -21.22 -27.11
CA VAL A 463 -20.91 -22.07 -26.02
C VAL A 463 -19.40 -21.91 -26.00
N PRO A 464 -18.84 -21.01 -25.16
CA PRO A 464 -17.43 -20.65 -25.17
C PRO A 464 -16.51 -21.87 -25.25
N ALA A 465 -16.03 -22.12 -26.46
CA ALA A 465 -15.27 -23.31 -26.80
C ALA A 465 -14.46 -23.07 -28.08
N VAL A 466 -13.32 -23.74 -28.18
CA VAL A 466 -12.61 -23.92 -29.45
C VAL A 466 -12.96 -25.27 -30.06
N VAL A 467 -13.09 -25.32 -31.37
CA VAL A 467 -13.44 -26.52 -32.13
C VAL A 467 -12.52 -26.65 -33.35
N ALA A 468 -11.91 -27.82 -33.52
CA ALA A 468 -11.13 -28.11 -34.72
C ALA A 468 -12.03 -28.56 -35.88
N ASP A 469 -11.72 -28.13 -37.10
CA ASP A 469 -12.49 -28.39 -38.34
C ASP A 469 -12.66 -29.90 -38.69
N GLY A 470 -11.91 -30.78 -38.02
CA GLY A 470 -11.93 -32.24 -38.22
C GLY A 470 -12.26 -33.07 -36.97
N GLY A 471 -12.50 -32.45 -35.81
CA GLY A 471 -12.51 -33.17 -34.52
C GLY A 471 -11.09 -33.42 -33.97
N GLY A 472 -10.97 -34.36 -33.04
CA GLY A 472 -9.68 -34.75 -32.47
C GLY A 472 -8.77 -35.37 -33.54
N GLU A 473 -7.46 -35.27 -33.34
CA GLU A 473 -6.47 -35.88 -34.21
C GLU A 473 -6.57 -37.41 -34.13
N SER A 474 -6.42 -38.07 -35.27
CA SER A 474 -6.39 -39.52 -35.40
C SER A 474 -5.29 -39.95 -36.35
N TYR A 475 -4.65 -41.09 -36.06
CA TYR A 475 -3.47 -41.58 -36.75
C TYR A 475 -3.54 -43.09 -36.98
N ASP A 476 -2.73 -43.62 -37.90
CA ASP A 476 -2.67 -45.05 -38.15
C ASP A 476 -1.56 -45.70 -37.28
N VAL A 477 -1.88 -46.80 -36.60
CA VAL A 477 -0.92 -47.56 -35.77
C VAL A 477 -0.67 -48.91 -36.41
N THR A 478 0.57 -49.16 -36.81
CA THR A 478 1.00 -50.46 -37.36
C THR A 478 1.81 -51.23 -36.34
N VAL A 479 1.37 -52.43 -35.99
CA VAL A 479 2.04 -53.32 -35.05
C VAL A 479 2.52 -54.56 -35.79
N THR A 480 3.83 -54.78 -35.77
CA THR A 480 4.46 -55.98 -36.34
C THR A 480 4.80 -56.95 -35.21
N ALA A 481 4.06 -58.05 -35.12
CA ALA A 481 4.35 -59.14 -34.21
C ALA A 481 5.23 -60.18 -34.89
N GLN A 482 6.31 -60.61 -34.23
CA GLN A 482 7.23 -61.61 -34.77
C GLN A 482 7.63 -62.65 -33.72
N LEU A 483 7.83 -63.88 -34.16
CA LEU A 483 8.45 -64.93 -33.34
C LEU A 483 9.97 -64.74 -33.35
N ALA A 484 10.61 -64.86 -32.19
CA ALA A 484 12.07 -64.76 -32.07
C ALA A 484 12.82 -65.83 -32.91
N THR A 485 12.19 -66.99 -33.10
CA THR A 485 12.72 -68.11 -33.90
C THR A 485 11.66 -68.64 -34.84
N SER A 486 12.07 -68.98 -36.08
CA SER A 486 11.23 -69.72 -37.02
C SER A 486 11.22 -71.20 -36.66
N THR A 487 10.05 -71.73 -36.31
CA THR A 487 9.81 -73.16 -36.02
C THR A 487 9.66 -74.01 -37.29
N GLY A 488 9.37 -73.38 -38.44
CA GLY A 488 9.09 -74.07 -39.70
C GLY A 488 7.62 -74.49 -39.88
N GLU A 489 6.74 -74.14 -38.94
CA GLU A 489 5.29 -74.36 -38.98
C GLU A 489 4.53 -73.02 -38.96
N GLU A 490 3.24 -73.03 -39.34
CA GLU A 490 2.39 -71.83 -39.23
C GLU A 490 1.86 -71.69 -37.80
N HIS A 491 1.88 -70.46 -37.28
CA HIS A 491 1.40 -70.05 -35.96
C HIS A 491 0.38 -68.94 -36.11
N ASP A 492 -0.66 -68.96 -35.27
CA ASP A 492 -1.58 -67.84 -35.14
C ASP A 492 -0.95 -66.79 -34.23
N LEU A 493 -0.69 -65.59 -34.76
CA LEU A 493 -0.30 -64.41 -33.98
C LEU A 493 -1.52 -63.50 -33.84
N THR A 494 -1.85 -63.11 -32.61
CA THR A 494 -2.88 -62.12 -32.31
C THR A 494 -2.23 -60.84 -31.82
N VAL A 495 -2.57 -59.74 -32.44
CA VAL A 495 -2.15 -58.40 -32.08
C VAL A 495 -3.36 -57.63 -31.57
N GLU A 496 -3.23 -57.00 -30.42
CA GLU A 496 -4.25 -56.20 -29.76
C GLU A 496 -3.71 -54.80 -29.48
N LEU A 497 -4.56 -53.79 -29.66
CA LEU A 497 -4.30 -52.40 -29.29
C LEU A 497 -5.40 -51.94 -28.33
N GLU A 498 -5.01 -51.61 -27.10
CA GLU A 498 -5.93 -51.18 -26.04
C GLU A 498 -5.52 -49.80 -25.48
N GLY A 499 -6.49 -48.90 -25.33
CA GLY A 499 -6.29 -47.55 -24.82
C GLY A 499 -7.62 -46.79 -24.71
N GLU A 500 -7.59 -45.46 -24.69
CA GLU A 500 -8.72 -44.55 -24.42
C GLU A 500 -10.03 -44.87 -25.18
N GLY A 501 -10.80 -45.84 -24.69
CA GLY A 501 -12.03 -46.31 -25.35
C GLY A 501 -11.82 -47.16 -26.61
N VAL A 502 -10.58 -47.41 -27.02
CA VAL A 502 -10.20 -48.27 -28.15
C VAL A 502 -9.78 -49.63 -27.63
N SER A 503 -10.34 -50.69 -28.22
CA SER A 503 -9.94 -52.08 -28.00
C SER A 503 -10.15 -52.82 -29.31
N GLU A 504 -9.07 -52.93 -30.07
CA GLU A 504 -9.04 -53.58 -31.37
C GLU A 504 -8.06 -54.73 -31.39
N ARG A 505 -8.36 -55.76 -32.19
CA ARG A 505 -7.50 -56.94 -32.30
C ARG A 505 -7.56 -57.57 -33.67
N GLU A 506 -6.42 -58.04 -34.14
CA GLU A 506 -6.26 -58.76 -35.40
C GLU A 506 -5.50 -60.07 -35.17
N THR A 507 -5.89 -61.14 -35.88
CA THR A 507 -5.23 -62.43 -35.79
C THR A 507 -4.85 -62.91 -37.19
N ALA A 508 -3.59 -63.32 -37.38
CA ALA A 508 -3.09 -63.83 -38.64
C ALA A 508 -2.23 -65.09 -38.45
N SER A 509 -2.40 -66.08 -39.33
CA SER A 509 -1.55 -67.28 -39.38
C SER A 509 -0.27 -66.98 -40.17
N THR A 510 0.90 -67.26 -39.60
CA THR A 510 2.21 -66.92 -40.18
C THR A 510 3.31 -67.89 -39.75
N PHE A 511 4.38 -67.98 -40.54
CA PHE A 511 5.57 -68.76 -40.18
C PHE A 511 6.55 -67.97 -39.28
N VAL A 512 6.50 -66.64 -39.31
CA VAL A 512 7.53 -65.79 -38.67
C VAL A 512 6.96 -64.50 -38.09
N ALA A 513 6.18 -63.75 -38.87
CA ALA A 513 5.69 -62.43 -38.46
C ALA A 513 4.32 -62.11 -39.05
N ALA A 514 3.52 -61.34 -38.32
CA ALA A 514 2.24 -60.79 -38.71
C ALA A 514 2.26 -59.27 -38.51
N GLU A 515 1.64 -58.55 -39.44
CA GLU A 515 1.48 -57.10 -39.38
C GLU A 515 -0.01 -56.81 -39.22
N ALA A 516 -0.36 -55.96 -38.27
CA ALA A 516 -1.72 -55.46 -38.05
C ALA A 516 -1.69 -53.93 -38.11
N THR A 517 -2.61 -53.34 -38.86
CA THR A 517 -2.76 -51.89 -38.97
C THR A 517 -4.12 -51.50 -38.44
N PHE A 518 -4.12 -50.60 -37.45
CA PHE A 518 -5.31 -50.01 -36.87
C PHE A 518 -5.43 -48.57 -37.37
N ASP A 519 -6.48 -48.28 -38.14
CA ASP A 519 -6.70 -46.97 -38.75
C ASP A 519 -7.48 -46.04 -37.79
N GLU A 520 -7.33 -44.72 -37.96
CA GLU A 520 -8.10 -43.69 -37.23
C GLU A 520 -8.00 -43.79 -35.68
N ILE A 521 -6.84 -44.15 -35.15
CA ILE A 521 -6.59 -44.21 -33.70
C ILE A 521 -6.43 -42.78 -33.13
N PRO A 522 -7.27 -42.36 -32.16
CA PRO A 522 -7.19 -41.03 -31.58
C PRO A 522 -5.82 -40.74 -30.96
N TYR A 523 -5.39 -39.48 -30.96
CA TYR A 523 -4.22 -39.05 -30.20
C TYR A 523 -4.32 -39.49 -28.74
N GLY A 524 -3.28 -40.14 -28.21
CA GLY A 524 -3.30 -40.65 -26.83
C GLY A 524 -2.26 -41.72 -26.53
N GLU A 525 -2.31 -42.27 -25.32
CA GLU A 525 -1.48 -43.38 -24.87
C GLU A 525 -2.21 -44.72 -25.08
N TYR A 526 -1.55 -45.68 -25.72
CA TYR A 526 -2.08 -47.01 -26.01
C TYR A 526 -1.07 -48.09 -25.67
N THR A 527 -1.57 -49.31 -25.44
CA THR A 527 -0.75 -50.51 -25.24
C THR A 527 -1.00 -51.47 -26.39
N ALA A 528 0.06 -51.81 -27.12
CA ALA A 528 0.04 -52.86 -28.13
C ALA A 528 0.54 -54.16 -27.51
N THR A 529 -0.20 -55.26 -27.71
CA THR A 529 0.12 -56.59 -27.19
C THR A 529 0.10 -57.59 -28.33
N ALA A 530 1.10 -58.47 -28.39
CA ALA A 530 1.19 -59.56 -29.33
C ALA A 530 1.26 -60.90 -28.58
N SER A 531 0.38 -61.84 -28.93
CA SER A 531 0.25 -63.14 -28.28
C SER A 531 0.11 -64.27 -29.29
N THR A 532 0.42 -65.51 -28.89
CA THR A 532 0.18 -66.71 -29.71
C THR A 532 -0.38 -67.83 -28.84
N PRO A 533 -1.35 -68.64 -29.32
CA PRO A 533 -1.77 -69.84 -28.61
C PRO A 533 -0.71 -70.96 -28.68
N THR A 534 0.35 -70.77 -29.46
CA THR A 534 1.45 -71.73 -29.57
C THR A 534 2.23 -71.79 -28.28
N GLU A 535 2.27 -72.98 -27.67
CA GLU A 535 3.11 -73.20 -26.51
C GLU A 535 4.59 -72.97 -26.83
N GLY A 536 5.32 -72.29 -25.93
CA GLY A 536 6.76 -72.05 -26.11
C GLY A 536 7.12 -70.60 -26.36
N PHE A 537 6.16 -69.69 -26.48
CA PHE A 537 6.41 -68.25 -26.67
C PHE A 537 5.72 -67.41 -25.60
N ALA A 538 6.38 -66.35 -25.14
CA ALA A 538 5.77 -65.34 -24.27
C ALA A 538 5.04 -64.27 -25.09
N ASP A 539 4.00 -63.71 -24.50
CA ASP A 539 3.37 -62.50 -25.02
C ASP A 539 4.37 -61.32 -24.94
N ALA A 540 4.28 -60.41 -25.90
CA ALA A 540 5.09 -59.20 -25.96
C ALA A 540 4.17 -57.98 -25.91
N GLU A 541 4.55 -56.96 -25.16
CA GLU A 541 3.77 -55.71 -25.03
C GLU A 541 4.64 -54.47 -25.14
N ALA A 542 4.07 -53.37 -25.64
CA ALA A 542 4.69 -52.06 -25.67
C ALA A 542 3.65 -50.95 -25.49
N THR A 543 3.99 -49.94 -24.69
CA THR A 543 3.22 -48.69 -24.58
C THR A 543 3.69 -47.70 -25.63
N LEU A 544 2.75 -47.07 -26.34
CA LEU A 544 2.98 -46.10 -27.41
C LEU A 544 2.20 -44.81 -27.16
N GLN A 545 2.82 -43.67 -27.48
CA GLN A 545 2.15 -42.37 -27.53
C GLN A 545 1.82 -42.07 -28.99
N VAL A 546 0.55 -42.19 -29.36
CA VAL A 546 0.08 -41.94 -30.72
C VAL A 546 -0.02 -40.41 -30.91
N ALA A 547 0.99 -39.84 -31.57
CA ALA A 547 1.04 -38.40 -31.91
C ALA A 547 1.29 -38.14 -33.40
N ALA A 548 1.47 -39.21 -34.17
CA ALA A 548 1.64 -39.30 -35.60
C ALA A 548 1.30 -40.76 -35.99
N ASP A 549 1.39 -41.10 -37.28
CA ASP A 549 1.36 -42.51 -37.69
C ASP A 549 2.53 -43.24 -37.03
N GLU A 550 2.24 -44.30 -36.29
CA GLU A 550 3.21 -45.02 -35.46
C GLU A 550 3.42 -46.45 -35.94
N SER A 551 4.64 -46.96 -35.75
CA SER A 551 4.97 -48.35 -36.04
C SER A 551 5.77 -48.98 -34.91
N VAL A 552 5.30 -50.12 -34.38
CA VAL A 552 5.97 -50.83 -33.27
C VAL A 552 6.19 -52.29 -33.63
N GLU A 553 7.36 -52.81 -33.24
CA GLU A 553 7.73 -54.21 -33.42
C GLU A 553 7.68 -54.93 -32.07
N LEU A 554 6.91 -56.02 -32.00
CA LEU A 554 6.76 -56.86 -30.81
C LEU A 554 7.34 -58.25 -31.11
N VAL A 555 8.32 -58.65 -30.30
CA VAL A 555 9.03 -59.94 -30.47
C VAL A 555 8.58 -60.90 -29.38
N LEU A 556 7.90 -61.97 -29.77
CA LEU A 556 7.54 -63.06 -28.88
C LEU A 556 8.76 -63.97 -28.72
N GLU A 557 9.40 -63.86 -27.56
CA GLU A 557 10.58 -64.64 -27.20
C GLU A 557 10.21 -66.09 -26.86
N GLU A 558 11.12 -67.03 -27.16
CA GLU A 558 10.96 -68.42 -26.75
C GLU A 558 11.15 -68.57 -25.24
N VAL A 559 10.21 -69.29 -24.62
CA VAL A 559 10.19 -69.56 -23.19
C VAL A 559 10.41 -71.05 -22.95
N GLY A 560 11.47 -71.36 -22.21
CA GLY A 560 11.80 -72.74 -21.83
C GLY A 560 10.71 -73.40 -20.98
N LEU A 561 10.66 -74.74 -20.96
CA LEU A 561 9.65 -75.51 -20.22
C LEU A 561 9.56 -75.10 -18.75
N ARG A 562 10.71 -74.85 -18.09
CA ARG A 562 10.74 -74.41 -16.70
C ARG A 562 9.97 -73.11 -16.48
N GLU A 563 10.20 -72.11 -17.30
CA GLU A 563 9.56 -70.79 -17.14
C GLU A 563 8.07 -70.86 -17.49
N ARG A 564 7.68 -71.66 -18.49
CA ARG A 564 6.26 -71.91 -18.81
C ARG A 564 5.49 -72.62 -17.69
N VAL A 565 6.13 -73.61 -17.05
CA VAL A 565 5.46 -74.47 -16.06
C VAL A 565 5.56 -73.90 -14.64
N CYS A 566 6.65 -73.21 -14.31
CA CYS A 566 6.88 -72.66 -12.98
C CYS A 566 6.49 -71.19 -12.84
N GLY A 567 6.49 -70.40 -13.92
CA GLY A 567 6.30 -68.95 -13.83
C GLY A 567 7.18 -68.31 -12.74
N ASP A 568 6.60 -67.41 -11.95
CA ASP A 568 7.25 -66.76 -10.81
C ASP A 568 7.46 -67.69 -9.59
N ASP A 569 6.81 -68.86 -9.53
CA ASP A 569 6.85 -69.78 -8.39
C ASP A 569 8.09 -70.69 -8.38
N ALA A 570 8.95 -70.60 -9.41
CA ALA A 570 10.09 -71.50 -9.60
C ALA A 570 11.00 -71.61 -8.37
N ASP A 571 11.32 -70.49 -7.72
CA ASP A 571 12.20 -70.46 -6.55
C ASP A 571 11.52 -71.02 -5.28
N ASP A 572 10.23 -70.75 -5.12
CA ASP A 572 9.44 -71.23 -3.98
C ASP A 572 9.26 -72.75 -4.06
N VAL A 573 8.97 -73.29 -5.25
CA VAL A 573 8.86 -74.74 -5.48
C VAL A 573 10.22 -75.43 -5.33
N ARG A 574 11.30 -74.84 -5.85
CA ARG A 574 12.67 -75.37 -5.70
C ARG A 574 13.06 -75.55 -4.23
N SER A 575 12.62 -74.66 -3.34
CA SER A 575 12.92 -74.77 -1.90
C SER A 575 12.36 -76.05 -1.25
N GLN A 576 11.27 -76.60 -1.80
CA GLN A 576 10.62 -77.81 -1.28
C GLN A 576 11.19 -79.10 -1.87
N LEU A 577 11.95 -79.00 -2.97
CA LEU A 577 12.42 -80.14 -3.75
C LEU A 577 13.25 -81.11 -2.92
N SER A 578 14.16 -80.63 -2.07
CA SER A 578 14.95 -81.49 -1.16
C SER A 578 14.11 -82.34 -0.19
N THR A 579 12.89 -81.92 0.13
CA THR A 579 11.98 -82.67 1.02
C THR A 579 11.24 -83.76 0.27
N VAL A 580 10.92 -83.52 -1.01
CA VAL A 580 10.09 -84.40 -1.85
C VAL A 580 10.95 -85.33 -2.71
N ALA A 581 12.19 -84.95 -3.02
CA ALA A 581 13.14 -85.69 -3.86
C ALA A 581 13.27 -87.18 -3.50
N PRO A 582 13.37 -87.61 -2.23
CA PRO A 582 13.44 -89.03 -1.90
C PRO A 582 12.23 -89.84 -2.37
N LYS A 583 11.04 -89.21 -2.47
CA LYS A 583 9.82 -89.87 -2.97
C LYS A 583 9.79 -89.87 -4.50
N LEU A 584 10.28 -88.80 -5.15
CA LEU A 584 10.42 -88.73 -6.61
C LEU A 584 11.44 -89.76 -7.10
N GLU A 585 12.63 -89.83 -6.48
CA GLU A 585 13.64 -90.84 -6.75
C GLU A 585 13.08 -92.26 -6.60
N ALA A 586 12.31 -92.51 -5.54
CA ALA A 586 11.71 -93.83 -5.32
C ALA A 586 10.63 -94.17 -6.37
N GLY A 587 9.83 -93.19 -6.79
CA GLY A 587 8.83 -93.35 -7.86
C GLY A 587 9.49 -93.58 -9.21
N PHE A 588 10.47 -92.76 -9.56
CA PHE A 588 11.24 -92.88 -10.79
C PHE A 588 12.03 -94.19 -10.85
N ALA A 589 12.64 -94.64 -9.74
CA ALA A 589 13.33 -95.94 -9.70
C ALA A 589 12.37 -97.13 -9.85
N ALA A 590 11.08 -96.96 -9.54
CA ALA A 590 10.08 -98.02 -9.67
C ALA A 590 9.51 -98.09 -11.09
N ASP A 591 9.13 -96.95 -11.65
CA ASP A 591 8.36 -96.87 -12.89
C ASP A 591 9.20 -96.40 -14.10
N GLU A 592 10.42 -95.90 -13.88
CA GLU A 592 11.36 -95.33 -14.86
C GLU A 592 10.86 -94.03 -15.55
N TYR A 593 9.77 -93.46 -15.06
CA TYR A 593 9.25 -92.15 -15.45
C TYR A 593 8.48 -91.52 -14.29
N LEU A 594 8.20 -90.22 -14.36
CA LEU A 594 7.27 -89.52 -13.48
C LEU A 594 6.32 -88.64 -14.28
N THR A 595 5.09 -88.51 -13.79
CA THR A 595 4.07 -87.59 -14.31
C THR A 595 3.37 -86.90 -13.14
N PRO A 596 2.61 -85.80 -13.36
CA PRO A 596 1.82 -85.17 -12.31
C PRO A 596 0.83 -86.09 -11.60
N GLU A 597 0.47 -87.23 -12.20
CA GLU A 597 -0.44 -88.23 -11.63
C GLU A 597 0.26 -89.17 -10.64
N SER A 598 1.58 -89.12 -10.53
CA SER A 598 2.34 -89.85 -9.52
C SER A 598 1.93 -89.39 -8.12
N ASP A 599 1.84 -90.32 -7.15
CA ASP A 599 1.51 -89.99 -5.76
C ASP A 599 2.63 -89.15 -5.12
N ILE A 600 2.57 -87.82 -5.27
CA ILE A 600 3.54 -86.84 -4.79
C ILE A 600 2.85 -86.00 -3.70
N PRO A 601 3.45 -85.83 -2.50
CA PRO A 601 2.80 -85.20 -1.35
C PRO A 601 2.86 -83.66 -1.43
N VAL A 602 2.44 -83.09 -2.55
CA VAL A 602 2.39 -81.65 -2.84
C VAL A 602 1.04 -81.37 -3.53
N ALA A 603 0.54 -80.13 -3.47
CA ALA A 603 -0.68 -79.77 -4.19
C ALA A 603 -0.48 -79.93 -5.71
N ASP A 604 -1.47 -80.50 -6.38
CA ASP A 604 -1.41 -80.91 -7.79
C ASP A 604 -0.94 -79.78 -8.73
N GLU A 605 -1.24 -78.51 -8.40
CA GLU A 605 -0.84 -77.32 -9.16
C GLU A 605 0.68 -77.08 -9.21
N TYR A 606 1.43 -77.50 -8.18
CA TYR A 606 2.89 -77.32 -8.11
C TYR A 606 3.68 -78.56 -8.56
N VAL A 607 3.01 -79.70 -8.72
CA VAL A 607 3.67 -80.96 -9.11
C VAL A 607 4.37 -80.84 -10.47
N PRO A 608 3.77 -80.25 -11.53
CA PRO A 608 4.45 -80.07 -12.81
C PRO A 608 5.77 -79.30 -12.69
N CYS A 609 5.79 -78.16 -12.00
CA CYS A 609 7.00 -77.36 -11.80
C CYS A 609 8.05 -78.14 -10.98
N LEU A 610 7.61 -78.83 -9.93
CA LEU A 610 8.47 -79.63 -9.08
C LEU A 610 9.13 -80.79 -9.85
N LEU A 611 8.41 -81.41 -10.78
CA LEU A 611 8.94 -82.44 -11.67
C LEU A 611 9.98 -81.90 -12.65
N VAL A 612 9.73 -80.74 -13.28
CA VAL A 612 10.69 -80.09 -14.18
C VAL A 612 11.98 -79.73 -13.43
N LEU A 613 11.86 -79.10 -12.26
CA LEU A 613 13.00 -78.72 -11.43
C LEU A 613 13.80 -79.94 -10.95
N TRP A 614 13.12 -81.02 -10.58
CA TRP A 614 13.78 -82.26 -10.13
C TRP A 614 14.51 -82.96 -11.28
N ALA A 615 13.89 -83.00 -12.46
CA ALA A 615 14.53 -83.52 -13.67
C ALA A 615 15.82 -82.75 -13.99
N GLU A 616 15.78 -81.41 -13.93
CA GLU A 616 16.97 -80.56 -14.12
C GLU A 616 18.08 -80.87 -13.09
N GLU A 617 17.75 -81.07 -11.81
CA GLU A 617 18.74 -81.35 -10.75
C GLU A 617 19.39 -82.74 -10.88
N GLU A 618 18.60 -83.76 -11.24
CA GLU A 618 19.05 -85.15 -11.35
C GLU A 618 19.59 -85.52 -12.74
N GLY A 619 19.49 -84.60 -13.72
CA GLY A 619 19.94 -84.82 -15.10
C GLY A 619 19.03 -85.75 -15.90
N HIS A 620 17.74 -85.77 -15.56
CA HIS A 620 16.69 -86.42 -16.35
C HIS A 620 16.07 -85.43 -17.34
N GLU A 621 15.40 -85.94 -18.37
CA GLU A 621 14.72 -85.11 -19.36
C GLU A 621 13.29 -84.85 -18.89
N ALA A 622 12.87 -83.58 -18.89
CA ALA A 622 11.49 -83.18 -18.69
C ALA A 622 10.93 -82.60 -19.99
N THR A 623 9.81 -83.13 -20.46
CA THR A 623 9.11 -82.61 -21.64
C THR A 623 7.62 -82.45 -21.34
N LEU A 624 6.92 -81.73 -22.21
CA LEU A 624 5.47 -81.62 -22.17
C LEU A 624 4.92 -82.55 -23.25
N ASP A 625 4.33 -83.67 -22.80
CA ASP A 625 3.81 -84.75 -23.65
C ASP A 625 2.29 -84.84 -23.46
N ASP A 626 1.52 -84.68 -24.54
CA ASP A 626 0.04 -84.61 -24.51
C ASP A 626 -0.51 -83.67 -23.41
N GLY A 627 0.04 -82.45 -23.31
CA GLY A 627 -0.42 -81.45 -22.35
C GLY A 627 0.02 -81.67 -20.90
N ARG A 628 0.92 -82.64 -20.64
CA ARG A 628 1.34 -83.03 -19.28
C ARG A 628 2.85 -83.11 -19.19
N VAL A 629 3.42 -82.70 -18.05
CA VAL A 629 4.85 -82.86 -17.79
C VAL A 629 5.19 -84.35 -17.67
N LEU A 630 6.16 -84.81 -18.45
CA LEU A 630 6.69 -86.16 -18.41
C LEU A 630 8.19 -86.08 -18.13
N VAL A 631 8.63 -86.69 -17.03
CA VAL A 631 10.05 -86.83 -16.69
C VAL A 631 10.49 -88.26 -16.96
N TYR A 632 11.57 -88.44 -17.70
CA TYR A 632 12.09 -89.75 -18.07
C TYR A 632 13.61 -89.71 -18.29
N ASP A 633 14.25 -90.88 -18.30
CA ASP A 633 15.67 -91.00 -18.65
C ASP A 633 15.80 -91.08 -20.18
N HIS A 634 16.21 -89.97 -20.79
CA HIS A 634 16.28 -89.86 -22.25
C HIS A 634 17.29 -90.83 -22.86
N ASP A 635 18.47 -91.00 -22.27
CA ASP A 635 19.49 -91.93 -22.77
C ASP A 635 18.99 -93.38 -22.73
N GLN A 636 18.30 -93.75 -21.64
CA GLN A 636 17.71 -95.07 -21.50
C GLN A 636 16.56 -95.29 -22.48
N PHE A 637 15.67 -94.31 -22.63
CA PHE A 637 14.54 -94.35 -23.56
C PHE A 637 15.04 -94.47 -25.01
N ARG A 638 15.99 -93.62 -25.40
CA ARG A 638 16.67 -93.66 -26.70
C ARG A 638 17.36 -95.01 -26.94
N SER A 639 18.10 -95.54 -25.96
CA SER A 639 18.76 -96.85 -26.07
C SER A 639 17.78 -98.01 -26.25
N ARG A 640 16.60 -97.94 -25.63
CA ARG A 640 15.52 -98.93 -25.83
C ARG A 640 14.94 -98.84 -27.22
N LEU A 641 14.66 -97.63 -27.71
CA LEU A 641 14.20 -97.42 -29.08
C LEU A 641 15.21 -97.93 -30.11
N ASP A 642 16.50 -97.63 -29.93
CA ASP A 642 17.60 -98.16 -30.75
C ASP A 642 17.68 -99.70 -30.72
N THR A 643 17.49 -100.29 -29.54
CA THR A 643 17.44 -101.77 -29.39
C THR A 643 16.23 -102.37 -30.10
N ILE A 644 15.08 -101.68 -30.08
CA ILE A 644 13.87 -102.13 -30.78
C ILE A 644 14.12 -102.13 -32.28
N THR A 645 14.62 -101.01 -32.83
CA THR A 645 14.85 -100.86 -34.27
C THR A 645 15.98 -101.74 -34.78
N THR A 646 17.04 -101.95 -34.00
CA THR A 646 18.22 -102.72 -34.43
C THR A 646 18.09 -104.24 -34.20
N HIS A 647 17.38 -104.67 -33.16
CA HIS A 647 17.38 -106.09 -32.74
C HIS A 647 16.01 -106.75 -32.74
N ASN A 648 14.91 -105.98 -32.71
CA ASN A 648 13.55 -106.52 -32.62
C ASN A 648 12.69 -106.24 -33.85
N LEU A 649 13.25 -105.58 -34.87
CA LEU A 649 12.62 -105.34 -36.16
C LEU A 649 13.47 -106.00 -37.26
N SER A 650 12.93 -107.02 -37.93
CA SER A 650 13.64 -107.71 -39.03
C SER A 650 13.36 -107.02 -40.37
N ASP A 651 14.26 -107.18 -41.36
CA ASP A 651 14.09 -106.63 -42.72
C ASP A 651 12.67 -106.85 -43.28
N GLY A 652 11.95 -105.76 -43.58
CA GLY A 652 10.60 -105.77 -44.12
C GLY A 652 9.46 -105.95 -43.10
N GLU A 653 9.75 -105.95 -41.79
CA GLU A 653 8.74 -105.91 -40.73
C GLU A 653 8.37 -104.46 -40.36
N THR A 654 7.17 -104.27 -39.82
CA THR A 654 6.69 -102.99 -39.32
C THR A 654 6.18 -103.17 -37.90
N MET A 655 6.51 -102.24 -37.02
CA MET A 655 6.06 -102.21 -35.63
C MET A 655 5.33 -100.90 -35.35
N THR A 656 4.12 -101.01 -34.80
CA THR A 656 3.33 -99.84 -34.41
C THR A 656 3.88 -99.22 -33.12
N TYR A 657 3.69 -97.91 -32.94
CA TYR A 657 4.10 -97.24 -31.70
C TYR A 657 3.38 -97.81 -30.46
N ASP A 658 2.13 -98.23 -30.60
CA ASP A 658 1.39 -98.98 -29.57
C ASP A 658 2.07 -100.30 -29.19
N ASP A 659 2.60 -101.04 -30.17
CA ASP A 659 3.34 -102.27 -29.91
C ASP A 659 4.67 -102.00 -29.20
N MET A 660 5.37 -100.91 -29.57
CA MET A 660 6.60 -100.48 -28.91
C MET A 660 6.34 -100.14 -27.44
N ARG A 661 5.34 -99.28 -27.17
CA ARG A 661 4.90 -98.93 -25.82
C ARG A 661 4.57 -100.17 -24.99
N ARG A 662 3.71 -101.05 -25.51
CA ARG A 662 3.19 -102.17 -24.72
C ARG A 662 4.25 -103.23 -24.40
N LYS A 663 5.19 -103.47 -25.31
CA LYS A 663 6.11 -104.62 -25.21
C LYS A 663 7.50 -104.24 -24.71
N PHE A 664 7.95 -103.01 -24.93
CA PHE A 664 9.36 -102.67 -24.82
C PHE A 664 9.65 -101.35 -24.06
N LEU A 665 8.70 -100.43 -23.97
CA LEU A 665 8.89 -99.15 -23.28
C LEU A 665 8.16 -99.15 -21.93
N SER A 666 8.82 -98.62 -20.91
CA SER A 666 8.19 -98.33 -19.60
C SER A 666 7.52 -96.95 -19.58
N VAL A 667 8.13 -95.99 -20.29
CA VAL A 667 7.67 -94.61 -20.40
C VAL A 667 6.38 -94.54 -21.21
N PRO A 668 5.32 -93.88 -20.72
CA PRO A 668 4.05 -93.70 -21.42
C PRO A 668 4.14 -92.58 -22.48
N ALA A 669 5.14 -92.66 -23.36
CA ALA A 669 5.43 -91.65 -24.37
C ALA A 669 4.37 -91.61 -25.49
N SER A 670 3.96 -90.41 -25.89
CA SER A 670 3.10 -90.19 -27.06
C SER A 670 3.75 -90.72 -28.36
N ASP A 671 2.95 -90.84 -29.41
CA ASP A 671 3.45 -91.15 -30.76
C ASP A 671 4.48 -90.11 -31.22
N ASP A 672 4.27 -88.84 -30.87
CA ASP A 672 5.15 -87.74 -31.26
C ASP A 672 6.50 -87.79 -30.54
N LEU A 673 6.52 -88.10 -29.25
CA LEU A 673 7.76 -88.27 -28.51
C LEU A 673 8.57 -89.46 -29.05
N ILE A 674 7.92 -90.61 -29.28
CA ILE A 674 8.58 -91.80 -29.86
C ILE A 674 9.12 -91.47 -31.26
N ARG A 675 8.31 -90.84 -32.12
CA ARG A 675 8.67 -90.45 -33.48
C ARG A 675 9.85 -89.48 -33.50
N THR A 676 9.84 -88.48 -32.63
CA THR A 676 10.89 -87.46 -32.52
C THR A 676 12.21 -88.10 -32.09
N THR A 677 12.20 -88.90 -31.01
CA THR A 677 13.41 -89.59 -30.55
C THR A 677 13.94 -90.60 -31.58
N LEU A 678 13.05 -91.26 -32.35
CA LEU A 678 13.46 -92.12 -33.46
C LEU A 678 14.02 -91.34 -34.64
N GLY A 679 13.52 -90.13 -34.92
CA GLY A 679 14.09 -89.24 -35.95
C GLY A 679 15.51 -88.78 -35.62
N GLU A 680 15.84 -88.66 -34.34
CA GLU A 680 17.21 -88.38 -33.88
C GLU A 680 18.14 -89.61 -33.91
N LEU A 681 17.55 -90.81 -33.98
CA LEU A 681 18.27 -92.07 -34.12
C LEU A 681 18.53 -92.31 -35.61
N ASP A 682 19.80 -92.27 -36.04
CA ASP A 682 20.21 -92.66 -37.40
C ASP A 682 20.19 -94.21 -37.54
N ALA A 683 19.05 -94.82 -37.20
CA ALA A 683 18.87 -96.26 -37.06
C ALA A 683 18.53 -96.96 -38.39
N GLY A 684 18.53 -96.24 -39.52
CA GLY A 684 18.32 -96.80 -40.86
C GLY A 684 16.91 -97.34 -41.12
N VAL A 685 15.91 -96.91 -40.34
CA VAL A 685 14.50 -97.30 -40.44
C VAL A 685 13.63 -96.15 -40.96
N ASP A 686 12.51 -96.45 -41.61
CA ASP A 686 11.53 -95.46 -42.07
C ASP A 686 10.52 -95.18 -40.94
N VAL A 687 10.48 -93.93 -40.50
CA VAL A 687 9.64 -93.46 -39.39
C VAL A 687 8.37 -92.83 -39.98
N GLY A 688 7.24 -93.51 -39.83
CA GLY A 688 5.94 -93.05 -40.34
C GLY A 688 4.96 -92.66 -39.23
N ASP A 689 3.80 -92.12 -39.61
CA ASP A 689 2.82 -91.51 -38.67
C ASP A 689 2.28 -92.45 -37.58
N THR A 690 2.35 -93.78 -37.77
CA THR A 690 1.76 -94.76 -36.83
C THR A 690 2.72 -95.86 -36.37
N GLY A 691 3.99 -95.79 -36.77
CA GLY A 691 4.97 -96.83 -36.49
C GLY A 691 6.21 -96.74 -37.35
N VAL A 692 7.08 -97.75 -37.23
CA VAL A 692 8.38 -97.80 -37.91
C VAL A 692 8.53 -99.07 -38.72
N SER A 693 9.18 -98.95 -39.88
CA SER A 693 9.45 -100.05 -40.81
C SER A 693 10.97 -100.21 -41.06
N ALA A 694 11.45 -101.46 -41.06
CA ALA A 694 12.85 -101.82 -41.37
C ALA A 694 13.09 -102.12 -42.85
#